data_AF-A0A173S6Y9-F1
#
_entry.id   AF-A0A173S6Y9-F1
#
_cell.length_a   1.000
_cell.length_b   1.000
_cell.length_c   1.000
_cell.angle_alpha   90.00
_cell.angle_beta   90.00
_cell.angle_gamma   90.00
#
_symmetry.space_group_name_H-M   'P 1'
#
loop_
_entity.id
_entity.type
_entity.pdbx_description
1 polymer ?
#
loop_
_entity_poly.entity_id
_entity_poly.type
_entity_poly.pdbx_seq_one_letter_code
_entity_poly.pdbx_strand_id
1 'polypeptide(L)'
;MGKLCENQQKIYAAYRVANLLGVYEDCSPNGFYQRWKQKNAFMKAQAEEFGIGSTDHFIDAVERTVDQRRAETEWKNADAWKNGTAAFGARYLTPEMYLDYELKSIQLAFATYKGEMVGNHKCHVYTEDEKRAFYDVNQDLFTRYHGDLFSYEEVDLIIEKWLKVQEYQDIIESVVANTHLNETTVNEISAQDVSDEKSDNAVRWITEFEKIWNQMQEEKRLREDKSCQEETKSESSIGNGGRCYYVSSLHGDDANNGAEDQPLKSLYAVNRLDLQPGDQVLLERGSVFENQFLHLNVQGTKEQPIYIGAYGNGAKPLIQTNGQGIWYQNYGNELDAPTHVYRGYVSSAVLLYDCEYLTVENLEISNKGGVFGETYSAPHKMNRTGVAGIAKNRGTLHEIHLSNLYIHDVEGNVYDKHMNNGGIYFTCLKPEAEEKTGVARYENVSVRGCHLKRTSRWGIAVGYSYKCKEFMTAELPDELFERYGHHNIYIADNYVEEIGGDGITVMYAMKPLVEYNSGDSCALEMNDRYYTESEDRAGKVAAGIWPWKCKDALLTYNEMRDMRLNQDSMAWDADSGDGTLYQYNYSHLNEGGCVMFCLEEAIHNEFRYNVSVDDLGGLISPSGNPDAWIHHNVFYHRAEVPFVRPHMDDGKYVAEENEIHLI
;
A
#
# COMPACT_ATOMS: atom_id res chain seq x y z
N MET A 1 -0.93 -19.52 16.53
CA MET A 1 -2.04 -20.03 15.69
C MET A 1 -3.16 -18.98 15.66
N GLY A 2 -2.92 -17.80 15.08
CA GLY A 2 -3.88 -16.69 15.09
C GLY A 2 -4.23 -16.25 13.68
N LYS A 3 -5.50 -15.89 13.45
CA LYS A 3 -6.13 -15.35 12.22
C LYS A 3 -6.49 -16.31 11.06
N LEU A 4 -5.84 -17.47 10.85
CA LEU A 4 -6.33 -18.39 9.79
C LEU A 4 -7.70 -19.03 10.12
N CYS A 5 -7.95 -19.31 11.39
CA CYS A 5 -9.10 -20.11 11.85
C CYS A 5 -10.48 -19.48 11.53
N GLU A 6 -10.58 -18.15 11.48
CA GLU A 6 -11.88 -17.47 11.27
C GLU A 6 -12.30 -17.38 9.80
N ASN A 7 -11.41 -17.62 8.82
CA ASN A 7 -11.70 -17.40 7.39
C ASN A 7 -11.26 -18.53 6.43
N GLN A 8 -10.79 -19.68 6.92
CA GLN A 8 -10.38 -20.82 6.09
C GLN A 8 -11.45 -21.30 5.10
N GLN A 9 -12.72 -21.29 5.50
CA GLN A 9 -13.82 -21.69 4.63
C GLN A 9 -14.05 -20.71 3.49
N LYS A 10 -13.84 -19.40 3.72
CA LYS A 10 -13.92 -18.38 2.66
C LYS A 10 -12.80 -18.56 1.65
N ILE A 11 -11.58 -18.86 2.12
CA ILE A 11 -10.44 -19.18 1.24
C ILE A 11 -10.76 -20.42 0.40
N TYR A 12 -11.21 -21.51 1.03
CA TYR A 12 -11.64 -22.71 0.31
C TYR A 12 -12.71 -22.40 -0.74
N ALA A 13 -13.76 -21.66 -0.37
CA ALA A 13 -14.83 -21.26 -1.28
C ALA A 13 -14.30 -20.45 -2.47
N ALA A 14 -13.36 -19.52 -2.25
CA ALA A 14 -12.74 -18.75 -3.33
C ALA A 14 -12.00 -19.67 -4.31
N TYR A 15 -11.20 -20.63 -3.84
CA TYR A 15 -10.53 -21.59 -4.73
C TYR A 15 -11.49 -22.57 -5.40
N ARG A 16 -12.67 -22.85 -4.82
CA ARG A 16 -13.74 -23.56 -5.52
C ARG A 16 -14.28 -22.76 -6.70
N VAL A 17 -14.51 -21.46 -6.52
CA VAL A 17 -14.94 -20.57 -7.59
C VAL A 17 -13.83 -20.42 -8.65
N ALA A 18 -12.58 -20.24 -8.23
CA ALA A 18 -11.42 -20.16 -9.12
C ALA A 18 -11.32 -21.37 -10.06
N ASN A 19 -11.55 -22.58 -9.53
CA ASN A 19 -11.56 -23.81 -10.30
C ASN A 19 -12.68 -23.86 -11.33
N LEU A 20 -13.86 -23.34 -10.99
CA LEU A 20 -15.03 -23.32 -11.88
C LEU A 20 -14.90 -22.26 -12.98
N LEU A 21 -14.26 -21.13 -12.68
CA LEU A 21 -13.95 -20.08 -13.63
C LEU A 21 -12.74 -20.41 -14.51
N GLY A 22 -11.90 -21.37 -14.12
CA GLY A 22 -10.65 -21.67 -14.80
C GLY A 22 -9.56 -20.60 -14.60
N VAL A 23 -9.59 -19.89 -13.46
CA VAL A 23 -8.58 -18.85 -13.14
C VAL A 23 -7.19 -19.48 -12.99
N TYR A 24 -7.12 -20.66 -12.36
CA TYR A 24 -5.88 -21.40 -12.18
C TYR A 24 -6.08 -22.86 -12.57
N GLU A 25 -5.05 -23.46 -13.18
CA GLU A 25 -5.07 -24.86 -13.61
C GLU A 25 -5.20 -25.85 -12.44
N ASP A 26 -4.54 -25.57 -11.30
CA ASP A 26 -4.59 -26.38 -10.08
C ASP A 26 -5.05 -25.55 -8.88
N CYS A 27 -6.32 -25.69 -8.49
CA CYS A 27 -6.89 -24.99 -7.34
C CYS A 27 -6.75 -25.75 -6.01
N SER A 28 -5.83 -26.72 -5.92
CA SER A 28 -5.46 -27.36 -4.65
C SER A 28 -4.56 -26.45 -3.80
N PRO A 29 -4.37 -26.76 -2.50
CA PRO A 29 -3.41 -26.03 -1.67
C PRO A 29 -1.97 -26.15 -2.17
N ASN A 30 -1.59 -27.31 -2.74
CA ASN A 30 -0.28 -27.46 -3.38
C ASN A 30 -0.18 -26.60 -4.64
N GLY A 31 -1.25 -26.50 -5.44
CA GLY A 31 -1.30 -25.61 -6.59
C GLY A 31 -1.04 -24.15 -6.22
N PHE A 32 -1.67 -23.67 -5.14
CA PHE A 32 -1.38 -22.35 -4.56
C PHE A 32 0.10 -22.19 -4.16
N TYR A 33 0.65 -23.17 -3.43
CA TYR A 33 2.06 -23.15 -3.04
C TYR A 33 3.00 -23.10 -4.26
N GLN A 34 2.77 -23.91 -5.29
CA GLN A 34 3.61 -23.92 -6.49
C GLN A 34 3.55 -22.59 -7.24
N ARG A 35 2.37 -21.96 -7.35
CA ARG A 35 2.24 -20.63 -7.96
C ARG A 35 2.95 -19.55 -7.14
N TRP A 36 2.83 -19.58 -5.82
CA TRP A 36 3.60 -18.69 -4.94
C TRP A 36 5.12 -18.81 -5.13
N LYS A 37 5.63 -20.05 -5.19
CA LYS A 37 7.05 -20.32 -5.48
C LYS A 37 7.43 -19.84 -6.87
N GLN A 38 6.59 -20.10 -7.87
CA GLN A 38 6.82 -19.71 -9.26
C GLN A 38 6.85 -18.20 -9.42
N LYS A 39 5.88 -17.45 -8.86
CA LYS A 39 5.85 -15.98 -8.93
C LYS A 39 7.10 -15.38 -8.29
N ASN A 40 7.47 -15.81 -7.09
CA ASN A 40 8.68 -15.32 -6.43
C ASN A 40 9.97 -15.70 -7.17
N ALA A 41 10.05 -16.90 -7.76
CA ALA A 41 11.19 -17.31 -8.57
C ALA A 41 11.28 -16.52 -9.88
N PHE A 42 10.13 -16.27 -10.53
CA PHE A 42 10.03 -15.45 -11.73
C PHE A 42 10.48 -14.01 -11.45
N MET A 43 9.96 -13.37 -10.42
CA MET A 43 10.36 -12.00 -10.05
C MET A 43 11.84 -11.92 -9.75
N LYS A 44 12.39 -12.87 -8.97
CA LYS A 44 13.83 -12.92 -8.70
C LYS A 44 14.68 -13.09 -9.97
N ALA A 45 14.17 -13.81 -10.97
CA ALA A 45 14.92 -14.10 -12.19
C ALA A 45 14.82 -13.00 -13.26
N GLN A 46 13.77 -12.19 -13.24
CA GLN A 46 13.42 -11.29 -14.35
C GLN A 46 13.41 -9.80 -13.96
N ALA A 47 13.20 -9.48 -12.68
CA ALA A 47 13.17 -8.09 -12.22
C ALA A 47 14.58 -7.49 -12.13
N GLU A 48 14.64 -6.16 -12.12
CA GLU A 48 15.88 -5.42 -11.91
C GLU A 48 16.43 -5.64 -10.49
N GLU A 49 17.76 -5.72 -10.39
CA GLU A 49 18.46 -6.01 -9.13
C GLU A 49 18.56 -4.79 -8.18
N PHE A 50 18.47 -3.56 -8.71
CA PHE A 50 18.61 -2.34 -7.91
C PHE A 50 17.61 -2.31 -6.74
N GLY A 51 18.09 -1.97 -5.54
CA GLY A 51 17.24 -1.87 -4.35
C GLY A 51 16.94 -3.17 -3.60
N ILE A 52 17.49 -4.30 -4.04
CA ILE A 52 17.47 -5.58 -3.32
C ILE A 52 18.68 -5.68 -2.37
N GLY A 53 18.46 -6.21 -1.16
CA GLY A 53 19.52 -6.41 -0.15
C GLY A 53 19.70 -5.21 0.78
N SER A 54 20.89 -5.07 1.38
CA SER A 54 21.23 -3.97 2.28
C SER A 54 21.22 -2.61 1.59
N THR A 55 20.71 -1.58 2.28
CA THR A 55 20.51 -0.22 1.73
C THR A 55 21.82 0.51 1.46
N ASP A 56 22.84 0.26 2.27
CA ASP A 56 24.22 0.77 2.12
C ASP A 56 24.83 0.52 0.72
N HIS A 57 24.42 -0.54 0.03
CA HIS A 57 24.90 -0.87 -1.31
C HIS A 57 24.25 -0.06 -2.44
N PHE A 58 23.09 0.58 -2.21
CA PHE A 58 22.32 1.17 -3.32
C PHE A 58 21.67 2.52 -3.04
N ILE A 59 21.41 2.90 -1.78
CA ILE A 59 20.56 4.06 -1.47
C ILE A 59 21.17 5.38 -1.97
N ASP A 60 22.50 5.52 -1.86
CA ASP A 60 23.26 6.67 -2.37
C ASP A 60 23.24 6.78 -3.92
N ALA A 61 22.73 5.76 -4.62
CA ALA A 61 22.69 5.70 -6.08
C ALA A 61 21.27 5.85 -6.68
N VAL A 62 20.24 6.13 -5.87
CA VAL A 62 18.85 6.25 -6.33
C VAL A 62 18.71 7.28 -7.45
N GLU A 63 19.14 8.52 -7.24
CA GLU A 63 18.96 9.59 -8.24
C GLU A 63 19.74 9.32 -9.53
N ARG A 64 20.94 8.71 -9.42
CA ARG A 64 21.72 8.26 -10.57
C ARG A 64 20.99 7.17 -11.36
N THR A 65 20.37 6.21 -10.68
CA THR A 65 19.59 5.15 -11.32
C THR A 65 18.34 5.72 -11.99
N VAL A 66 17.70 6.72 -11.38
CA VAL A 66 16.59 7.46 -11.99
C VAL A 66 17.03 8.14 -13.28
N ASP A 67 18.13 8.89 -13.27
CA ASP A 67 18.68 9.54 -14.47
C ASP A 67 18.94 8.53 -15.60
N GLN A 68 19.53 7.38 -15.26
CA GLN A 68 19.82 6.32 -16.23
C GLN A 68 18.56 5.75 -16.88
N ARG A 69 17.51 5.52 -16.09
CA ARG A 69 16.24 4.95 -16.58
C ARG A 69 15.37 5.96 -17.31
N ARG A 70 15.37 7.24 -16.87
CA ARG A 70 14.73 8.34 -17.61
C ARG A 70 15.35 8.53 -19.00
N ALA A 71 16.65 8.31 -19.12
CA ALA A 71 17.38 8.40 -20.39
C ALA A 71 17.21 7.19 -21.33
N GLU A 72 16.43 6.17 -20.95
CA GLU A 72 16.14 5.04 -21.85
C GLU A 72 15.43 5.52 -23.13
N THR A 73 15.79 4.92 -24.26
CA THR A 73 15.35 5.37 -25.60
C THR A 73 14.44 4.38 -26.31
N GLU A 74 14.24 3.20 -25.73
CA GLU A 74 13.39 2.13 -26.26
C GLU A 74 12.70 1.37 -25.13
N TRP A 75 11.63 0.65 -25.45
CA TRP A 75 10.89 -0.16 -24.48
C TRP A 75 11.69 -1.39 -24.09
N LYS A 76 12.32 -1.35 -22.91
CA LYS A 76 13.05 -2.50 -22.34
C LYS A 76 12.13 -3.71 -22.16
N ASN A 77 12.53 -4.84 -22.73
CA ASN A 77 11.77 -6.10 -22.72
C ASN A 77 10.33 -5.95 -23.27
N ALA A 78 10.14 -5.12 -24.32
CA ALA A 78 8.83 -4.86 -24.94
C ALA A 78 8.03 -6.13 -25.24
N ASP A 79 8.67 -7.18 -25.75
CA ASP A 79 8.00 -8.44 -26.08
C ASP A 79 7.36 -9.09 -24.83
N ALA A 80 8.07 -9.09 -23.70
CA ALA A 80 7.55 -9.63 -22.44
C ALA A 80 6.36 -8.80 -21.92
N TRP A 81 6.42 -7.47 -22.09
CA TRP A 81 5.30 -6.59 -21.75
C TRP A 81 4.07 -6.87 -22.61
N LYS A 82 4.24 -6.92 -23.93
CA LYS A 82 3.14 -7.08 -24.89
C LYS A 82 2.51 -8.47 -24.88
N ASN A 83 3.24 -9.51 -24.46
CA ASN A 83 2.74 -10.88 -24.38
C ASN A 83 2.28 -11.32 -22.97
N GLY A 84 2.32 -10.42 -21.98
CA GLY A 84 1.85 -10.69 -20.62
C GLY A 84 2.82 -11.51 -19.76
N THR A 85 4.13 -11.44 -20.01
CA THR A 85 5.18 -12.15 -19.23
C THR A 85 6.23 -11.21 -18.63
N ALA A 86 5.96 -9.91 -18.51
CA ALA A 86 6.84 -8.95 -17.85
C ALA A 86 6.85 -9.10 -16.32
N ALA A 87 7.95 -8.65 -15.70
CA ALA A 87 8.10 -8.61 -14.25
C ALA A 87 7.82 -7.21 -13.71
N PHE A 88 6.74 -7.09 -12.95
CA PHE A 88 6.27 -5.89 -12.26
C PHE A 88 5.53 -6.27 -10.96
N GLY A 89 5.21 -5.28 -10.15
CA GLY A 89 4.69 -5.47 -8.79
C GLY A 89 5.79 -5.91 -7.82
N ALA A 90 5.44 -6.21 -6.56
CA ALA A 90 6.43 -6.59 -5.55
C ALA A 90 7.30 -7.78 -5.97
N ARG A 91 8.62 -7.63 -5.85
CA ARG A 91 9.58 -8.67 -6.28
C ARG A 91 9.62 -9.88 -5.34
N TYR A 92 9.10 -9.72 -4.14
CA TYR A 92 8.82 -10.82 -3.23
C TYR A 92 7.44 -10.63 -2.61
N LEU A 93 6.54 -11.58 -2.82
CA LEU A 93 5.25 -11.63 -2.16
C LEU A 93 5.33 -12.59 -0.97
N THR A 94 5.03 -12.06 0.22
CA THR A 94 4.83 -12.89 1.41
C THR A 94 3.63 -13.83 1.20
N PRO A 95 3.48 -14.90 1.99
CA PRO A 95 2.28 -15.73 1.93
C PRO A 95 0.99 -14.93 2.13
N GLU A 96 1.02 -13.90 2.98
CA GLU A 96 -0.09 -12.97 3.20
C GLU A 96 -0.43 -12.17 1.95
N MET A 97 0.55 -11.43 1.40
CA MET A 97 0.37 -10.62 0.18
C MET A 97 -0.11 -11.49 -0.99
N TYR A 98 0.48 -12.68 -1.17
CA TYR A 98 0.16 -13.54 -2.30
C TYR A 98 -1.23 -14.17 -2.21
N LEU A 99 -1.67 -14.53 -1.00
CA LEU A 99 -3.03 -15.02 -0.78
C LEU A 99 -4.04 -13.93 -1.12
N ASP A 100 -3.85 -12.73 -0.59
CA ASP A 100 -4.74 -11.59 -0.82
C ASP A 100 -4.76 -11.19 -2.31
N TYR A 101 -3.60 -11.20 -2.97
CA TYR A 101 -3.46 -11.00 -4.42
C TYR A 101 -4.27 -12.02 -5.24
N GLU A 102 -4.18 -13.32 -4.94
CA GLU A 102 -4.94 -14.35 -5.66
C GLU A 102 -6.45 -14.25 -5.36
N LEU A 103 -6.85 -13.93 -4.13
CA LEU A 103 -8.26 -13.72 -3.77
C LEU A 103 -8.87 -12.55 -4.55
N LYS A 104 -8.14 -11.44 -4.67
CA LYS A 104 -8.54 -10.31 -5.53
C LYS A 104 -8.63 -10.73 -6.99
N SER A 105 -7.66 -11.50 -7.49
CA SER A 105 -7.66 -11.98 -8.88
C SER A 105 -8.89 -12.85 -9.20
N ILE A 106 -9.30 -13.72 -8.28
CA ILE A 106 -10.50 -14.55 -8.42
C ILE A 106 -11.77 -13.67 -8.45
N GLN A 107 -11.87 -12.69 -7.55
CA GLN A 107 -12.99 -11.76 -7.49
C GLN A 107 -13.13 -10.96 -8.81
N LEU A 108 -12.03 -10.42 -9.34
CA LEU A 108 -12.02 -9.66 -10.58
C LEU A 108 -12.28 -10.54 -11.82
N ALA A 109 -11.81 -11.80 -11.81
CA ALA A 109 -12.17 -12.76 -12.84
C ALA A 109 -13.67 -13.07 -12.85
N PHE A 110 -14.30 -13.18 -11.67
CA PHE A 110 -15.77 -13.30 -11.61
C PHE A 110 -16.47 -12.03 -12.12
N ALA A 111 -15.98 -10.85 -11.72
CA ALA A 111 -16.54 -9.56 -12.13
C ALA A 111 -16.51 -9.33 -13.65
N THR A 112 -15.57 -9.96 -14.36
CA THR A 112 -15.44 -9.87 -15.82
C THR A 112 -15.93 -11.12 -16.56
N TYR A 113 -16.40 -12.15 -15.85
CA TYR A 113 -16.86 -13.40 -16.46
C TYR A 113 -18.14 -13.21 -17.28
N LYS A 114 -18.08 -13.64 -18.54
CA LYS A 114 -19.17 -13.55 -19.54
C LYS A 114 -19.96 -14.85 -19.73
N GLY A 115 -19.60 -15.94 -19.03
CA GLY A 115 -20.29 -17.23 -19.16
C GLY A 115 -21.62 -17.28 -18.40
N GLU A 116 -22.53 -18.15 -18.83
CA GLU A 116 -23.87 -18.28 -18.23
C GLU A 116 -23.85 -18.94 -16.84
N MET A 117 -22.86 -19.80 -16.57
CA MET A 117 -22.81 -20.65 -15.37
C MET A 117 -21.43 -20.64 -14.72
N VAL A 118 -21.40 -20.67 -13.39
CA VAL A 118 -20.24 -21.01 -12.56
C VAL A 118 -20.62 -22.24 -11.72
N GLY A 119 -20.27 -23.42 -12.22
CA GLY A 119 -20.79 -24.68 -11.69
C GLY A 119 -22.31 -24.76 -11.85
N ASN A 120 -23.04 -24.81 -10.74
CA ASN A 120 -24.51 -24.80 -10.74
C ASN A 120 -25.11 -23.40 -10.52
N HIS A 121 -24.27 -22.39 -10.27
CA HIS A 121 -24.72 -21.02 -10.12
C HIS A 121 -24.97 -20.41 -11.50
N LYS A 122 -26.18 -19.91 -11.74
CA LYS A 122 -26.51 -19.17 -12.96
C LYS A 122 -26.10 -17.72 -12.75
N CYS A 123 -25.12 -17.26 -13.51
CA CYS A 123 -24.64 -15.89 -13.43
C CYS A 123 -25.77 -14.92 -13.78
N HIS A 124 -25.94 -13.91 -12.93
CA HIS A 124 -26.93 -12.88 -13.15
C HIS A 124 -26.52 -12.01 -14.34
N VAL A 125 -27.49 -11.69 -15.22
CA VAL A 125 -27.32 -10.68 -16.27
C VAL A 125 -28.05 -9.44 -15.78
N TYR A 126 -27.28 -8.48 -15.27
CA TYR A 126 -27.83 -7.24 -14.70
C TYR A 126 -28.41 -6.36 -15.80
N THR A 127 -29.72 -6.18 -15.77
CA THR A 127 -30.46 -5.33 -16.70
C THR A 127 -30.18 -3.84 -16.45
N GLU A 128 -30.47 -3.00 -17.45
CA GLU A 128 -30.37 -1.54 -17.28
C GLU A 128 -31.24 -1.05 -16.10
N ASP A 129 -32.46 -1.59 -15.95
CA ASP A 129 -33.36 -1.23 -14.85
C ASP A 129 -32.76 -1.54 -13.47
N GLU A 130 -32.10 -2.69 -13.31
CA GLU A 130 -31.45 -3.07 -12.04
C GLU A 130 -30.23 -2.19 -11.75
N LYS A 131 -29.43 -1.88 -12.77
CA LYS A 131 -28.27 -0.99 -12.63
C LYS A 131 -28.69 0.44 -12.32
N ARG A 132 -29.75 0.96 -12.97
CA ARG A 132 -30.35 2.26 -12.63
C ARG A 132 -30.96 2.27 -11.24
N ALA A 133 -31.63 1.19 -10.82
CA ALA A 133 -32.13 1.08 -9.45
C ALA A 133 -30.98 1.08 -8.41
N PHE A 134 -29.85 0.43 -8.71
CA PHE A 134 -28.66 0.53 -7.87
C PHE A 134 -28.14 1.97 -7.80
N TYR A 135 -28.03 2.65 -8.95
CA TYR A 135 -27.63 4.06 -9.02
C TYR A 135 -28.52 4.96 -8.15
N ASP A 136 -29.84 4.84 -8.28
CA ASP A 136 -30.83 5.66 -7.56
C ASP A 136 -30.78 5.45 -6.04
N VAL A 137 -30.48 4.24 -5.57
CA VAL A 137 -30.41 3.91 -4.14
C VAL A 137 -29.03 4.24 -3.52
N ASN A 138 -27.97 4.34 -4.33
CA ASN A 138 -26.59 4.53 -3.86
C ASN A 138 -25.96 5.84 -4.36
N GLN A 139 -26.72 6.92 -4.45
CA GLN A 139 -26.22 8.23 -4.93
C GLN A 139 -25.03 8.75 -4.12
N ASP A 140 -24.90 8.34 -2.86
CA ASP A 140 -23.76 8.64 -1.98
C ASP A 140 -22.41 8.08 -2.48
N LEU A 141 -22.43 7.11 -3.39
CA LEU A 141 -21.24 6.54 -4.03
C LEU A 141 -20.85 7.24 -5.34
N PHE A 142 -21.72 8.11 -5.88
CA PHE A 142 -21.59 8.63 -7.25
C PHE A 142 -21.39 10.15 -7.31
N THR A 143 -21.21 10.81 -6.17
CA THR A 143 -20.86 12.23 -6.13
C THR A 143 -19.34 12.42 -6.32
N ARG A 144 -18.99 13.38 -7.16
CA ARG A 144 -17.63 13.84 -7.43
C ARG A 144 -17.14 14.79 -6.32
N TYR A 145 -16.00 15.44 -6.54
CA TYR A 145 -15.33 16.28 -5.55
C TYR A 145 -16.22 17.43 -5.04
N HIS A 146 -16.97 18.08 -5.92
CA HIS A 146 -17.84 19.22 -5.59
C HIS A 146 -19.30 18.81 -5.28
N GLY A 147 -19.59 17.52 -5.17
CA GLY A 147 -20.92 17.00 -4.87
C GLY A 147 -21.84 16.85 -6.10
N ASP A 148 -21.36 17.19 -7.29
CA ASP A 148 -22.03 16.86 -8.55
C ASP A 148 -21.99 15.35 -8.82
N LEU A 149 -23.06 14.79 -9.37
CA LEU A 149 -23.17 13.36 -9.62
C LEU A 149 -22.51 12.99 -10.96
N PHE A 150 -21.79 11.88 -10.99
CA PHE A 150 -21.60 11.14 -12.23
C PHE A 150 -22.96 10.78 -12.83
N SER A 151 -23.11 10.86 -14.14
CA SER A 151 -24.29 10.34 -14.82
C SER A 151 -24.33 8.81 -14.72
N TYR A 152 -25.52 8.23 -14.82
CA TYR A 152 -25.67 6.77 -14.85
C TYR A 152 -24.80 6.13 -15.95
N GLU A 153 -24.77 6.75 -17.12
CA GLU A 153 -24.02 6.24 -18.29
C GLU A 153 -22.51 6.20 -18.02
N GLU A 154 -21.97 7.12 -17.21
CA GLU A 154 -20.55 7.13 -16.83
C GLU A 154 -20.18 6.00 -15.87
N VAL A 155 -21.14 5.53 -15.07
CA VAL A 155 -20.91 4.52 -14.03
C VAL A 155 -21.57 3.18 -14.31
N ASP A 156 -22.24 3.00 -15.45
CA ASP A 156 -23.01 1.79 -15.76
C ASP A 156 -22.16 0.50 -15.63
N LEU A 157 -20.98 0.50 -16.26
CA LEU A 157 -20.07 -0.65 -16.24
C LEU A 157 -19.41 -0.86 -14.86
N ILE A 158 -19.26 0.22 -14.10
CA ILE A 158 -18.72 0.16 -12.73
C ILE A 158 -19.78 -0.44 -11.80
N ILE A 159 -21.05 -0.04 -11.95
CA ILE A 159 -22.18 -0.63 -11.24
C ILE A 159 -22.29 -2.13 -11.57
N GLU A 160 -22.20 -2.51 -12.84
CA GLU A 160 -22.21 -3.92 -13.23
C GLU A 160 -21.07 -4.71 -12.56
N LYS A 161 -19.85 -4.16 -12.55
CA LYS A 161 -18.70 -4.73 -11.83
C LYS A 161 -19.04 -4.92 -10.35
N TRP A 162 -19.57 -3.90 -9.66
CA TRP A 162 -19.89 -3.97 -8.23
C TRP A 162 -20.97 -5.00 -7.93
N LEU A 163 -22.03 -5.06 -8.75
CA LEU A 163 -23.10 -6.05 -8.61
C LEU A 163 -22.57 -7.48 -8.78
N LYS A 164 -21.69 -7.73 -9.77
CA LYS A 164 -21.04 -9.03 -9.95
C LYS A 164 -20.05 -9.35 -8.82
N VAL A 165 -19.37 -8.36 -8.25
CA VAL A 165 -18.52 -8.55 -7.07
C VAL A 165 -19.37 -8.93 -5.85
N GLN A 166 -20.54 -8.32 -5.68
CA GLN A 166 -21.50 -8.73 -4.63
C GLN A 166 -22.00 -10.16 -4.88
N GLU A 167 -22.38 -10.50 -6.11
CA GLU A 167 -22.78 -11.86 -6.49
C GLU A 167 -21.69 -12.90 -6.16
N TYR A 168 -20.42 -12.57 -6.45
CA TYR A 168 -19.30 -13.40 -6.04
C TYR A 168 -19.24 -13.58 -4.51
N GLN A 169 -19.37 -12.49 -3.74
CA GLN A 169 -19.35 -12.56 -2.27
C GLN A 169 -20.52 -13.41 -1.73
N ASP A 170 -21.71 -13.28 -2.30
CA ASP A 170 -22.88 -14.09 -1.94
C ASP A 170 -22.65 -15.59 -2.21
N ILE A 171 -21.96 -15.93 -3.31
CA ILE A 171 -21.55 -17.32 -3.60
C ILE A 171 -20.57 -17.82 -2.53
N ILE A 172 -19.58 -17.02 -2.14
CA ILE A 172 -18.62 -17.38 -1.09
C ILE A 172 -19.36 -17.68 0.22
N GLU A 173 -20.26 -16.79 0.64
CA GLU A 173 -21.05 -16.98 1.86
C GLU A 173 -21.97 -18.20 1.80
N SER A 174 -22.58 -18.46 0.64
CA SER A 174 -23.39 -19.65 0.40
C SER A 174 -22.57 -20.95 0.52
N VAL A 175 -21.36 -20.99 -0.03
CA VAL A 175 -20.46 -22.16 0.09
C VAL A 175 -20.03 -22.37 1.55
N VAL A 176 -19.73 -21.29 2.28
CA VAL A 176 -19.39 -21.33 3.71
C VAL A 176 -20.56 -21.89 4.53
N ALA A 177 -21.77 -21.36 4.36
CA ALA A 177 -22.96 -21.82 5.08
C ALA A 177 -23.25 -23.31 4.86
N ASN A 178 -23.09 -23.80 3.62
CA ASN A 178 -23.30 -25.20 3.27
C ASN A 178 -22.20 -26.14 3.79
N THR A 179 -21.02 -25.62 4.13
CA THR A 179 -19.93 -26.39 4.72
C THR A 179 -20.19 -26.63 6.23
N HIS A 180 -20.82 -25.66 6.92
CA HIS A 180 -21.16 -25.77 8.34
C HIS A 180 -22.34 -26.72 8.65
N LEU A 181 -23.36 -26.80 7.78
CA LEU A 181 -24.58 -27.58 8.03
C LEU A 181 -24.35 -29.10 8.15
N ASN A 182 -23.21 -29.63 7.68
CA ASN A 182 -22.89 -31.05 7.76
C ASN A 182 -22.17 -31.47 9.05
N GLU A 183 -21.77 -30.54 9.93
CA GLU A 183 -21.14 -30.87 11.22
C GLU A 183 -22.13 -30.92 12.40
N THR A 184 -23.38 -30.44 12.26
CA THR A 184 -24.24 -30.31 13.46
C THR A 184 -25.73 -30.65 13.34
N THR A 185 -26.33 -31.00 12.20
CA THR A 185 -27.75 -31.45 12.23
C THR A 185 -28.17 -32.33 11.06
N VAL A 186 -28.41 -33.62 11.34
CA VAL A 186 -29.40 -34.42 10.61
C VAL A 186 -30.77 -33.96 11.10
N ASN A 187 -31.53 -33.24 10.28
CA ASN A 187 -32.99 -33.39 10.13
C ASN A 187 -33.55 -32.45 9.05
N GLU A 188 -34.08 -33.09 8.01
CA GLU A 188 -35.20 -32.70 7.14
C GLU A 188 -35.19 -31.28 6.54
N ILE A 189 -34.84 -31.17 5.24
CA ILE A 189 -35.73 -30.75 4.14
C ILE A 189 -35.07 -31.13 2.79
N SER A 190 -35.84 -31.89 1.99
CA SER A 190 -35.68 -32.28 0.57
C SER A 190 -34.30 -32.75 0.08
N ALA A 191 -34.12 -34.07 0.13
CA ALA A 191 -33.11 -34.79 -0.64
C ALA A 191 -33.43 -34.80 -2.14
N GLN A 192 -32.53 -34.24 -2.94
CA GLN A 192 -32.15 -34.81 -4.23
C GLN A 192 -30.67 -34.50 -4.48
N ASP A 193 -29.86 -35.54 -4.21
CA ASP A 193 -28.44 -35.74 -4.52
C ASP A 193 -27.43 -34.67 -4.09
N VAL A 194 -26.80 -34.90 -2.92
CA VAL A 194 -25.35 -34.91 -2.62
C VAL A 194 -25.17 -34.54 -1.14
N SER A 195 -25.10 -35.53 -0.25
CA SER A 195 -24.73 -35.35 1.16
C SER A 195 -23.72 -36.43 1.56
N ASP A 196 -22.66 -36.00 2.25
CA ASP A 196 -21.46 -36.72 2.74
C ASP A 196 -20.16 -36.42 1.95
N GLU A 197 -20.05 -36.68 0.64
CA GLU A 197 -18.77 -36.47 -0.11
C GLU A 197 -18.30 -35.01 -0.23
N LYS A 198 -19.20 -34.01 -0.13
CA LYS A 198 -18.82 -32.58 -0.27
C LYS A 198 -18.20 -31.99 1.00
N SER A 199 -18.60 -32.46 2.18
CA SER A 199 -18.07 -31.99 3.46
C SER A 199 -16.66 -32.52 3.71
N ASP A 200 -16.44 -33.81 3.45
CA ASP A 200 -15.14 -34.48 3.63
C ASP A 200 -14.04 -33.86 2.77
N ASN A 201 -14.38 -33.37 1.57
CA ASN A 201 -13.44 -32.72 0.67
C ASN A 201 -13.05 -31.29 1.12
N ALA A 202 -13.95 -30.54 1.76
CA ALA A 202 -13.65 -29.21 2.29
C ALA A 202 -12.68 -29.30 3.48
N VAL A 203 -12.97 -30.19 4.44
CA VAL A 203 -12.09 -30.46 5.59
C VAL A 203 -10.71 -30.91 5.12
N ARG A 204 -10.65 -31.80 4.11
CA ARG A 204 -9.38 -32.26 3.52
C ARG A 204 -8.59 -31.11 2.88
N TRP A 205 -9.25 -30.25 2.10
CA TRP A 205 -8.59 -29.10 1.45
C TRP A 205 -8.05 -28.13 2.50
N ILE A 206 -8.86 -27.78 3.50
CA ILE A 206 -8.48 -26.83 4.56
C ILE A 206 -7.33 -27.39 5.40
N THR A 207 -7.40 -28.66 5.81
CA THR A 207 -6.34 -29.31 6.58
C THR A 207 -5.00 -29.32 5.82
N GLU A 208 -5.05 -29.54 4.50
CA GLU A 208 -3.83 -29.50 3.69
C GLU A 208 -3.33 -28.07 3.48
N PHE A 209 -4.24 -27.11 3.32
CA PHE A 209 -3.91 -25.69 3.25
C PHE A 209 -3.22 -25.18 4.52
N GLU A 210 -3.64 -25.63 5.71
CA GLU A 210 -2.95 -25.28 6.96
C GLU A 210 -1.50 -25.76 6.98
N LYS A 211 -1.22 -26.99 6.51
CA LYS A 211 0.16 -27.51 6.44
C LYS A 211 0.99 -26.71 5.46
N ILE A 212 0.46 -26.46 4.27
CA ILE A 212 1.12 -25.66 3.24
C ILE A 212 1.38 -24.24 3.73
N TRP A 213 0.39 -23.62 4.38
CA TRP A 213 0.54 -22.29 4.94
C TRP A 213 1.67 -22.24 5.98
N ASN A 214 1.72 -23.21 6.89
CA ASN A 214 2.79 -23.30 7.88
C ASN A 214 4.17 -23.46 7.21
N GLN A 215 4.28 -24.27 6.16
CA GLN A 215 5.50 -24.40 5.37
C GLN A 215 5.91 -23.07 4.72
N MET A 216 4.97 -22.36 4.09
CA MET A 216 5.21 -21.05 3.48
C MET A 216 5.68 -20.01 4.50
N GLN A 217 5.11 -20.04 5.71
CA GLN A 217 5.53 -19.17 6.82
C GLN A 217 6.96 -19.48 7.29
N GLU A 218 7.35 -20.75 7.34
CA GLU A 218 8.73 -21.14 7.66
C GLU A 218 9.72 -20.67 6.59
N GLU A 219 9.38 -20.86 5.31
CA GLU A 219 10.21 -20.39 4.19
C GLU A 219 10.37 -18.86 4.17
N LYS A 220 9.30 -18.11 4.48
CA LYS A 220 9.37 -16.65 4.65
C LYS A 220 10.34 -16.29 5.79
N ARG A 221 10.20 -16.91 6.97
CA ARG A 221 11.05 -16.60 8.13
C ARG A 221 12.51 -16.88 7.85
N LEU A 222 12.82 -18.00 7.20
CA LEU A 222 14.19 -18.33 6.78
C LEU A 222 14.80 -17.29 5.82
N ARG A 223 13.98 -16.58 5.05
CA ARG A 223 14.41 -15.43 4.24
C ARG A 223 14.61 -14.18 5.10
N GLU A 224 13.65 -13.84 5.95
CA GLU A 224 13.73 -12.69 6.86
C GLU A 224 14.96 -12.77 7.77
N ASP A 225 15.24 -13.95 8.35
CA ASP A 225 16.38 -14.17 9.23
C ASP A 225 17.73 -14.04 8.50
N LYS A 226 17.78 -14.36 7.20
CA LYS A 226 18.96 -14.12 6.35
C LYS A 226 19.14 -12.62 6.04
N SER A 227 18.05 -11.92 5.73
CA SER A 227 18.04 -10.48 5.48
C SER A 227 18.56 -9.71 6.71
N CYS A 228 18.02 -10.03 7.90
CA CYS A 228 18.46 -9.45 9.16
C CYS A 228 19.97 -9.69 9.42
N GLN A 229 20.50 -10.87 9.09
CA GLN A 229 21.94 -11.15 9.20
C GLN A 229 22.80 -10.38 8.20
N GLU A 230 22.25 -9.99 7.04
CA GLU A 230 22.94 -9.16 6.05
C GLU A 230 22.92 -7.68 6.47
N GLU A 231 21.79 -7.17 6.97
CA GLU A 231 21.68 -5.79 7.47
C GLU A 231 22.50 -5.54 8.75
N THR A 232 22.69 -6.56 9.60
CA THR A 232 23.45 -6.42 10.86
C THR A 232 24.95 -6.70 10.74
N LYS A 233 25.44 -7.12 9.57
CA LYS A 233 26.88 -7.34 9.33
C LYS A 233 27.55 -6.07 8.80
N SER A 234 28.28 -5.36 9.65
CA SER A 234 29.21 -4.33 9.17
C SER A 234 30.50 -4.98 8.62
N GLU A 235 30.94 -4.54 7.44
CA GLU A 235 32.26 -4.86 6.89
C GLU A 235 33.38 -4.11 7.65
N SER A 236 33.54 -4.35 8.95
CA SER A 236 34.84 -4.21 9.62
C SER A 236 34.86 -4.99 10.93
N SER A 237 35.56 -6.12 10.90
CA SER A 237 35.86 -6.96 12.04
C SER A 237 36.93 -6.33 12.96
N ILE A 238 36.69 -5.12 13.46
CA ILE A 238 37.46 -4.51 14.55
C ILE A 238 36.50 -3.80 15.51
N GLY A 239 35.94 -4.55 16.46
CA GLY A 239 35.29 -4.03 17.67
C GLY A 239 33.83 -3.61 17.54
N ASN A 240 32.91 -4.57 17.35
CA ASN A 240 31.46 -4.29 17.41
C ASN A 240 31.06 -3.91 18.85
N GLY A 241 30.83 -2.62 19.10
CA GLY A 241 30.66 -2.03 20.43
C GLY A 241 29.21 -1.77 20.87
N GLY A 242 28.22 -2.05 20.02
CA GLY A 242 26.79 -1.86 20.31
C GLY A 242 26.19 -2.99 21.15
N ARG A 243 25.15 -2.67 21.93
CA ARG A 243 24.44 -3.60 22.81
C ARG A 243 23.17 -4.12 22.14
N CYS A 244 22.93 -5.43 22.24
CA CYS A 244 21.66 -6.05 21.84
C CYS A 244 20.72 -6.13 23.05
N TYR A 245 19.55 -5.52 22.94
CA TYR A 245 18.46 -5.56 23.91
C TYR A 245 17.35 -6.48 23.40
N TYR A 246 17.02 -7.51 24.17
CA TYR A 246 15.96 -8.45 23.87
C TYR A 246 14.70 -8.10 24.65
N VAL A 247 13.55 -8.18 23.99
CA VAL A 247 12.25 -7.85 24.58
C VAL A 247 11.25 -8.95 24.29
N SER A 248 10.64 -9.51 25.33
CA SER A 248 9.64 -10.57 25.22
C SER A 248 8.45 -10.25 26.11
N SER A 249 7.26 -10.10 25.52
CA SER A 249 6.06 -9.90 26.33
C SER A 249 5.68 -11.16 27.12
N LEU A 250 6.11 -12.33 26.64
CA LEU A 250 5.85 -13.65 27.23
C LEU A 250 6.82 -14.00 28.37
N HIS A 251 8.10 -13.66 28.22
CA HIS A 251 9.20 -14.17 29.04
C HIS A 251 10.04 -13.09 29.73
N GLY A 252 9.80 -11.81 29.41
CA GLY A 252 10.55 -10.70 29.97
C GLY A 252 10.04 -10.14 31.30
N ASP A 253 10.93 -9.36 31.93
CA ASP A 253 10.69 -8.48 33.07
C ASP A 253 11.46 -7.16 32.84
N ASP A 254 10.85 -6.00 33.07
CA ASP A 254 11.50 -4.70 32.85
C ASP A 254 12.58 -4.36 33.89
N ALA A 255 12.69 -5.15 34.97
CA ALA A 255 13.81 -5.09 35.89
C ALA A 255 15.07 -5.82 35.38
N ASN A 256 14.94 -6.61 34.30
CA ASN A 256 16.06 -7.32 33.71
C ASN A 256 17.03 -6.39 32.98
N ASN A 257 18.21 -6.92 32.67
CA ASN A 257 19.25 -6.18 31.93
C ASN A 257 19.02 -6.16 30.40
N GLY A 258 18.01 -6.87 29.88
CA GLY A 258 17.71 -6.94 28.45
C GLY A 258 18.65 -7.86 27.65
N ALA A 259 19.39 -8.77 28.28
CA ALA A 259 20.06 -9.86 27.58
C ALA A 259 19.04 -10.90 27.08
N GLU A 260 19.42 -11.79 26.16
CA GLU A 260 18.51 -12.79 25.59
C GLU A 260 17.90 -13.74 26.64
N ASP A 261 18.68 -14.11 27.66
CA ASP A 261 18.25 -14.97 28.78
C ASP A 261 17.50 -14.20 29.87
N GLN A 262 17.59 -12.86 29.87
CA GLN A 262 16.90 -11.95 30.78
C GLN A 262 16.32 -10.76 29.98
N PRO A 263 15.31 -11.01 29.11
CA PRO A 263 14.79 -9.97 28.24
C PRO A 263 13.96 -8.95 29.02
N LEU A 264 13.85 -7.74 28.48
CA LEU A 264 12.86 -6.75 28.91
C LEU A 264 11.44 -7.25 28.57
N LYS A 265 10.41 -6.70 29.21
CA LYS A 265 9.02 -7.12 28.98
C LYS A 265 8.25 -6.19 28.05
N SER A 266 8.49 -4.90 28.15
CA SER A 266 7.63 -3.87 27.54
C SER A 266 8.36 -2.93 26.60
N LEU A 267 7.63 -2.38 25.63
CA LEU A 267 8.12 -1.29 24.78
C LEU A 267 8.32 -0.01 25.58
N TYR A 268 7.64 0.17 26.71
CA TYR A 268 7.90 1.29 27.61
C TYR A 268 9.32 1.27 28.16
N ALA A 269 9.89 0.09 28.42
CA ALA A 269 11.29 -0.03 28.81
C ALA A 269 12.21 0.40 27.66
N VAL A 270 11.89 -0.01 26.42
CA VAL A 270 12.63 0.40 25.22
C VAL A 270 12.59 1.91 25.01
N ASN A 271 11.42 2.55 25.15
CA ASN A 271 11.26 4.01 25.02
C ASN A 271 12.11 4.81 26.03
N ARG A 272 12.63 4.18 27.08
CA ARG A 272 13.50 4.80 28.09
C ARG A 272 14.98 4.48 27.88
N LEU A 273 15.33 3.62 26.93
CA LEU A 273 16.71 3.32 26.60
C LEU A 273 17.34 4.51 25.86
N ASP A 274 18.54 4.87 26.30
CA ASP A 274 19.41 5.80 25.57
C ASP A 274 20.21 5.01 24.53
N LEU A 275 19.53 4.59 23.46
CA LEU A 275 20.13 3.77 22.40
C LEU A 275 21.28 4.53 21.73
N GLN A 276 22.43 3.87 21.65
CA GLN A 276 23.65 4.40 21.06
C GLN A 276 23.90 3.82 19.65
N PRO A 277 24.78 4.44 18.85
CA PRO A 277 25.21 3.86 17.58
C PRO A 277 25.63 2.39 17.69
N GLY A 278 25.04 1.55 16.84
CA GLY A 278 25.26 0.10 16.79
C GLY A 278 24.38 -0.72 17.72
N ASP A 279 23.57 -0.09 18.59
CA ASP A 279 22.63 -0.82 19.44
C ASP A 279 21.52 -1.48 18.62
N GLN A 280 21.04 -2.62 19.15
CA GLN A 280 19.93 -3.36 18.56
C GLN A 280 18.83 -3.57 19.60
N VAL A 281 17.57 -3.48 19.19
CA VAL A 281 16.42 -3.93 19.98
C VAL A 281 15.68 -5.01 19.21
N LEU A 282 15.65 -6.21 19.77
CA LEU A 282 15.04 -7.39 19.15
C LEU A 282 13.81 -7.81 19.95
N LEU A 283 12.65 -7.77 19.30
CA LEU A 283 11.36 -8.14 19.88
C LEU A 283 11.05 -9.62 19.59
N GLU A 284 10.65 -10.40 20.59
CA GLU A 284 10.46 -11.84 20.43
C GLU A 284 9.26 -12.13 19.52
N ARG A 285 9.48 -12.94 18.47
CA ARG A 285 8.41 -13.47 17.63
C ARG A 285 7.35 -14.18 18.48
N GLY A 286 6.08 -13.94 18.16
CA GLY A 286 4.93 -14.39 18.95
C GLY A 286 4.55 -13.46 20.11
N SER A 287 5.36 -12.45 20.43
CA SER A 287 4.95 -11.40 21.39
C SER A 287 3.79 -10.58 20.85
N VAL A 288 2.87 -10.26 21.76
CA VAL A 288 1.86 -9.21 21.58
C VAL A 288 2.11 -8.13 22.62
N PHE A 289 2.28 -6.89 22.17
CA PHE A 289 2.46 -5.70 23.00
C PHE A 289 1.16 -4.88 23.00
N GLU A 290 0.18 -5.36 23.75
CA GLU A 290 -1.17 -4.76 23.83
C GLU A 290 -1.14 -3.37 24.47
N ASN A 291 -1.76 -2.39 23.79
CA ASN A 291 -1.85 -0.97 24.14
C ASN A 291 -0.48 -0.27 24.29
N GLN A 292 0.60 -0.86 23.78
CA GLN A 292 1.94 -0.29 23.84
C GLN A 292 2.33 0.33 22.50
N PHE A 293 3.42 1.08 22.52
CA PHE A 293 3.93 1.83 21.39
C PHE A 293 5.44 2.05 21.53
N LEU A 294 6.11 2.27 20.41
CA LEU A 294 7.54 2.54 20.34
C LEU A 294 7.77 3.96 19.85
N HIS A 295 8.14 4.87 20.75
CA HIS A 295 8.37 6.29 20.45
C HIS A 295 9.84 6.60 20.69
N LEU A 296 10.59 6.82 19.61
CA LEU A 296 12.04 6.93 19.62
C LEU A 296 12.48 8.33 19.17
N ASN A 297 13.59 8.77 19.73
CA ASN A 297 14.38 9.92 19.30
C ASN A 297 15.86 9.54 19.51
N VAL A 298 16.37 8.72 18.59
CA VAL A 298 17.68 8.07 18.70
C VAL A 298 18.44 8.21 17.40
N GLN A 299 19.77 8.26 17.47
CA GLN A 299 20.61 8.46 16.30
C GLN A 299 21.75 7.43 16.30
N GLY A 300 21.82 6.64 15.24
CA GLY A 300 23.02 5.87 14.93
C GLY A 300 24.08 6.73 14.22
N THR A 301 25.04 6.06 13.60
CA THR A 301 25.90 6.66 12.57
C THR A 301 25.89 5.80 11.32
N LYS A 302 26.46 6.30 10.21
CA LYS A 302 26.59 5.52 8.97
C LYS A 302 27.32 4.20 9.19
N GLU A 303 28.35 4.20 10.04
CA GLU A 303 29.15 3.01 10.35
C GLU A 303 28.48 2.08 11.37
N GLN A 304 27.62 2.62 12.24
CA GLN A 304 26.98 1.91 13.34
C GLN A 304 25.50 2.35 13.46
N PRO A 305 24.65 1.94 12.51
CA PRO A 305 23.22 2.24 12.58
C PRO A 305 22.57 1.53 13.77
N ILE A 306 21.45 2.08 14.24
CA ILE A 306 20.58 1.41 15.21
C ILE A 306 19.63 0.48 14.46
N TYR A 307 19.35 -0.70 15.03
CA TYR A 307 18.45 -1.67 14.44
C TYR A 307 17.33 -2.08 15.39
N ILE A 308 16.08 -1.99 14.94
CA ILE A 308 14.90 -2.50 15.65
C ILE A 308 14.34 -3.65 14.82
N GLY A 309 14.29 -4.84 15.39
CA GLY A 309 13.91 -6.05 14.66
C GLY A 309 13.21 -7.10 15.51
N ALA A 310 13.22 -8.33 14.99
CA ALA A 310 12.64 -9.49 15.65
C ALA A 310 13.69 -10.57 15.94
N TYR A 311 13.46 -11.39 16.97
CA TYR A 311 14.24 -12.62 17.24
C TYR A 311 13.34 -13.80 17.62
N GLY A 312 13.92 -15.00 17.71
CA GLY A 312 13.21 -16.21 18.07
C GLY A 312 12.38 -16.77 16.91
N ASN A 313 11.34 -17.54 17.22
CA ASN A 313 10.53 -18.28 16.24
C ASN A 313 9.05 -17.89 16.32
N GLY A 314 8.33 -17.96 15.20
CA GLY A 314 6.88 -17.75 15.17
C GLY A 314 6.46 -16.51 14.38
N ALA A 315 5.26 -15.99 14.67
CA ALA A 315 4.73 -14.80 14.02
C ALA A 315 5.59 -13.56 14.32
N LYS A 316 5.50 -12.51 13.49
CA LYS A 316 6.16 -11.23 13.80
C LYS A 316 5.65 -10.71 15.17
N PRO A 317 6.50 -10.06 15.98
CA PRO A 317 6.06 -9.37 17.19
C PRO A 317 5.00 -8.32 16.82
N LEU A 318 3.83 -8.38 17.46
CA LEU A 318 2.69 -7.51 17.20
C LEU A 318 2.69 -6.32 18.16
N ILE A 319 2.84 -5.11 17.63
CA ILE A 319 2.60 -3.85 18.34
C ILE A 319 1.13 -3.46 18.14
N GLN A 320 0.31 -3.77 19.14
CA GLN A 320 -1.14 -3.56 19.08
C GLN A 320 -1.51 -2.30 19.86
N THR A 321 -1.49 -1.15 19.19
CA THR A 321 -1.49 0.16 19.87
C THR A 321 -2.86 0.60 20.37
N ASN A 322 -3.94 0.20 19.70
CA ASN A 322 -5.33 0.48 20.09
C ASN A 322 -5.58 1.95 20.49
N GLY A 323 -5.13 2.89 19.65
CA GLY A 323 -5.32 4.32 19.84
C GLY A 323 -4.47 4.96 20.94
N GLN A 324 -3.53 4.23 21.56
CA GLN A 324 -2.53 4.77 22.49
C GLN A 324 -1.34 5.38 21.72
N GLY A 325 -0.18 5.59 22.37
CA GLY A 325 0.98 6.18 21.70
C GLY A 325 0.72 7.61 21.26
N ILE A 326 0.20 8.41 22.20
CA ILE A 326 -0.23 9.78 21.95
C ILE A 326 0.97 10.72 21.91
N TRP A 327 1.05 11.53 20.86
CA TRP A 327 2.00 12.63 20.74
C TRP A 327 1.33 13.83 20.05
N TYR A 328 1.98 15.00 20.10
CA TYR A 328 1.43 16.23 19.53
C TYR A 328 2.18 16.62 18.26
N GLN A 329 1.49 16.57 17.12
CA GLN A 329 1.99 17.07 15.86
C GLN A 329 1.65 18.54 15.71
N ASN A 330 2.59 19.33 15.21
CA ASN A 330 2.37 20.71 14.81
C ASN A 330 3.40 21.10 13.75
N TYR A 331 2.95 21.33 12.52
CA TYR A 331 3.82 21.81 11.44
C TYR A 331 4.43 23.18 11.73
N GLY A 332 3.82 23.98 12.61
CA GLY A 332 4.31 25.31 12.99
C GLY A 332 3.94 26.43 12.00
N ASN A 333 3.31 26.11 10.88
CA ASN A 333 2.70 27.02 9.92
C ASN A 333 1.53 26.32 9.20
N GLU A 334 0.67 27.11 8.56
CA GLU A 334 -0.35 26.60 7.64
C GLU A 334 0.31 26.00 6.39
N LEU A 335 -0.37 25.01 5.82
CA LEU A 335 0.07 24.19 4.69
C LEU A 335 -0.30 24.80 3.34
N ASP A 336 -0.13 24.05 2.24
CA ASP A 336 -0.42 24.49 0.87
C ASP A 336 -1.87 24.95 0.69
N ALA A 337 -2.82 24.22 1.30
CA ALA A 337 -4.18 24.69 1.53
C ALA A 337 -4.39 25.10 3.00
N PRO A 338 -5.02 26.26 3.28
CA PRO A 338 -5.25 26.73 4.64
C PRO A 338 -6.26 25.89 5.42
N THR A 339 -7.06 25.07 4.74
CA THR A 339 -8.06 24.18 5.33
C THR A 339 -7.46 22.85 5.81
N HIS A 340 -6.22 22.53 5.45
CA HIS A 340 -5.56 21.34 5.97
C HIS A 340 -5.26 21.46 7.46
N VAL A 341 -5.69 20.46 8.23
CA VAL A 341 -5.30 20.32 9.63
C VAL A 341 -3.80 20.07 9.69
N TYR A 342 -3.09 20.94 10.42
CA TYR A 342 -1.62 20.92 10.51
C TYR A 342 -1.11 20.78 11.94
N ARG A 343 -2.01 20.64 12.91
CA ARG A 343 -1.67 20.43 14.31
C ARG A 343 -2.76 19.68 15.05
N GLY A 344 -2.36 18.87 16.02
CA GLY A 344 -3.29 18.04 16.77
C GLY A 344 -2.58 16.86 17.43
N TYR A 345 -3.30 16.18 18.31
CA TYR A 345 -2.84 14.91 18.85
C TYR A 345 -2.95 13.82 17.79
N VAL A 346 -1.94 12.96 17.75
CA VAL A 346 -1.83 11.80 16.87
C VAL A 346 -1.53 10.58 17.75
N SER A 347 -2.11 9.45 17.38
CA SER A 347 -1.75 8.14 17.93
C SER A 347 -0.84 7.42 16.93
N SER A 348 0.38 7.05 17.33
CA SER A 348 1.29 6.29 16.47
C SER A 348 1.82 5.06 17.19
N ALA A 349 1.76 3.92 16.51
CA ALA A 349 2.30 2.67 17.05
C ALA A 349 3.83 2.71 17.12
N VAL A 350 4.46 3.20 16.06
CA VAL A 350 5.88 3.53 16.01
C VAL A 350 6.02 4.99 15.62
N LEU A 351 6.73 5.77 16.43
CA LEU A 351 7.08 7.17 16.15
C LEU A 351 8.61 7.29 16.12
N LEU A 352 9.13 7.73 14.99
CA LEU A 352 10.54 8.03 14.77
C LEU A 352 10.70 9.55 14.73
N TYR A 353 10.93 10.17 15.89
CA TYR A 353 10.98 11.62 16.04
C TYR A 353 12.43 12.10 16.05
N ASP A 354 12.86 12.77 14.98
CA ASP A 354 14.24 13.22 14.80
C ASP A 354 15.27 12.06 14.92
N CYS A 355 14.88 10.86 14.45
CA CYS A 355 15.77 9.70 14.37
C CYS A 355 16.65 9.75 13.10
N GLU A 356 17.85 9.19 13.17
CA GLU A 356 18.77 9.06 12.02
C GLU A 356 19.55 7.74 12.12
N TYR A 357 19.96 7.19 10.97
CA TYR A 357 20.72 5.94 10.90
C TYR A 357 20.01 4.80 11.65
N LEU A 358 18.76 4.55 11.25
CA LEU A 358 17.84 3.65 11.94
C LEU A 358 17.11 2.76 10.94
N THR A 359 17.20 1.46 11.16
CA THR A 359 16.38 0.47 10.44
C THR A 359 15.36 -0.16 11.37
N VAL A 360 14.10 -0.21 10.93
CA VAL A 360 13.00 -0.93 11.61
C VAL A 360 12.51 -2.05 10.70
N GLU A 361 12.64 -3.29 11.16
CA GLU A 361 12.36 -4.48 10.36
C GLU A 361 11.47 -5.52 11.08
N ASN A 362 10.69 -6.28 10.30
CA ASN A 362 10.06 -7.53 10.74
C ASN A 362 9.02 -7.41 11.87
N LEU A 363 8.25 -6.32 11.90
CA LEU A 363 7.19 -6.09 12.90
C LEU A 363 5.79 -6.25 12.28
N GLU A 364 4.82 -6.71 13.09
CA GLU A 364 3.38 -6.57 12.80
C GLU A 364 2.84 -5.40 13.64
N ILE A 365 2.02 -4.53 13.05
CA ILE A 365 1.59 -3.28 13.66
C ILE A 365 0.10 -3.07 13.40
N SER A 366 -0.66 -2.71 14.45
CA SER A 366 -2.04 -2.24 14.30
C SER A 366 -2.35 -1.07 15.21
N ASN A 367 -3.28 -0.21 14.78
CA ASN A 367 -3.69 0.95 15.56
C ASN A 367 -5.20 1.24 15.40
N LYS A 368 -6.01 0.36 15.99
CA LYS A 368 -7.47 0.46 15.99
C LYS A 368 -7.95 1.61 16.88
N GLY A 369 -9.05 2.23 16.46
CA GLY A 369 -9.80 3.21 17.23
C GLY A 369 -10.89 2.55 18.07
N GLY A 370 -12.08 3.17 18.09
CA GLY A 370 -13.22 2.65 18.86
C GLY A 370 -13.18 2.99 20.35
N VAL A 371 -12.49 4.08 20.71
CA VAL A 371 -12.53 4.64 22.06
C VAL A 371 -13.92 5.18 22.38
N PHE A 372 -14.32 5.20 23.67
CA PHE A 372 -15.65 5.66 24.07
C PHE A 372 -15.98 7.06 23.52
N GLY A 373 -17.11 7.16 22.81
CA GLY A 373 -17.58 8.42 22.23
C GLY A 373 -17.06 8.73 20.82
N GLU A 374 -16.19 7.89 20.25
CA GLU A 374 -15.72 7.99 18.86
C GLU A 374 -16.65 7.23 17.91
N THR A 375 -16.97 7.84 16.77
CA THR A 375 -17.56 7.17 15.60
C THR A 375 -16.54 7.16 14.46
N TYR A 376 -16.64 6.18 13.56
CA TYR A 376 -15.61 5.94 12.54
C TYR A 376 -15.36 7.15 11.63
N SER A 377 -16.44 7.80 11.16
CA SER A 377 -16.37 8.96 10.27
C SER A 377 -16.48 10.30 10.98
N ALA A 378 -16.26 10.35 12.31
CA ALA A 378 -16.28 11.63 13.04
C ALA A 378 -15.27 12.62 12.43
N PRO A 379 -15.62 13.91 12.27
CA PRO A 379 -14.84 14.90 11.53
C PRO A 379 -13.44 15.06 12.11
N HIS A 380 -13.33 14.97 13.44
CA HIS A 380 -12.08 15.12 14.18
C HIS A 380 -11.72 13.84 14.94
N LYS A 381 -12.05 12.66 14.38
CA LYS A 381 -11.47 11.40 14.85
C LYS A 381 -9.95 11.56 14.92
N MET A 382 -9.32 11.07 15.98
CA MET A 382 -7.88 11.25 16.16
C MET A 382 -7.13 10.68 14.95
N ASN A 383 -6.16 11.44 14.46
CA ASN A 383 -5.24 10.98 13.42
C ASN A 383 -4.43 9.79 13.96
N ARG A 384 -4.24 8.75 13.15
CA ARG A 384 -3.54 7.53 13.57
C ARG A 384 -2.52 7.07 12.55
N THR A 385 -1.40 6.56 13.04
CA THR A 385 -0.34 6.00 12.20
C THR A 385 0.11 4.63 12.67
N GLY A 386 0.50 3.79 11.71
CA GLY A 386 1.34 2.62 11.99
C GLY A 386 2.76 3.08 12.31
N VAL A 387 3.46 3.62 11.33
CA VAL A 387 4.78 4.24 11.50
C VAL A 387 4.72 5.72 11.11
N ALA A 388 5.08 6.61 12.04
CA ALA A 388 5.24 8.04 11.80
C ALA A 388 6.73 8.41 11.83
N GLY A 389 7.23 9.02 10.76
CA GLY A 389 8.56 9.63 10.69
C GLY A 389 8.45 11.14 10.80
N ILE A 390 9.24 11.77 11.69
CA ILE A 390 9.22 13.21 11.91
C ILE A 390 10.61 13.80 11.83
N ALA A 391 10.81 14.73 10.89
CA ALA A 391 11.94 15.65 10.90
C ALA A 391 11.50 16.99 11.48
N LYS A 392 12.24 17.53 12.46
CA LYS A 392 12.00 18.85 13.03
C LYS A 392 13.27 19.56 13.46
N ASN A 393 14.03 19.02 14.41
CA ASN A 393 15.04 19.78 15.14
C ASN A 393 16.49 19.40 14.80
N ARG A 394 16.71 18.60 13.75
CA ARG A 394 18.07 18.15 13.36
C ARG A 394 18.46 18.43 11.91
N GLY A 395 17.70 19.26 11.21
CA GLY A 395 17.96 19.54 9.80
C GLY A 395 17.64 18.33 8.93
N THR A 396 18.55 17.95 8.04
CA THR A 396 18.41 16.71 7.26
C THR A 396 18.53 15.50 8.18
N LEU A 397 17.54 14.61 8.16
CA LEU A 397 17.63 13.28 8.75
C LEU A 397 18.10 12.27 7.69
N HIS A 398 19.10 11.46 8.03
CA HIS A 398 19.75 10.53 7.12
C HIS A 398 19.44 9.07 7.47
N GLU A 399 19.42 8.19 6.45
CA GLU A 399 19.45 6.72 6.60
C GLU A 399 18.35 6.17 7.52
N ILE A 400 17.09 6.42 7.15
CA ILE A 400 15.93 5.84 7.84
C ILE A 400 15.29 4.79 6.94
N HIS A 401 15.24 3.55 7.41
CA HIS A 401 14.77 2.44 6.61
C HIS A 401 13.67 1.66 7.31
N LEU A 402 12.57 1.43 6.59
CA LEU A 402 11.50 0.52 6.99
C LEU A 402 11.55 -0.70 6.07
N SER A 403 11.59 -1.89 6.67
CA SER A 403 11.69 -3.14 5.92
C SER A 403 10.71 -4.19 6.46
N ASN A 404 10.04 -4.92 5.58
CA ASN A 404 9.28 -6.11 5.94
C ASN A 404 8.25 -5.89 7.07
N LEU A 405 7.56 -4.74 7.11
CA LEU A 405 6.52 -4.47 8.10
C LEU A 405 5.17 -4.99 7.62
N TYR A 406 4.36 -5.56 8.51
CA TYR A 406 2.95 -5.84 8.24
C TYR A 406 2.09 -4.87 9.07
N ILE A 407 1.52 -3.86 8.43
CA ILE A 407 0.77 -2.79 9.08
C ILE A 407 -0.69 -2.92 8.68
N HIS A 408 -1.58 -3.13 9.65
CA HIS A 408 -2.99 -3.31 9.34
C HIS A 408 -3.91 -2.73 10.41
N ASP A 409 -5.15 -2.44 10.01
CA ASP A 409 -6.17 -1.86 10.91
C ASP A 409 -5.65 -0.60 11.62
N VAL A 410 -5.17 0.36 10.83
CA VAL A 410 -4.81 1.70 11.32
C VAL A 410 -5.98 2.63 11.02
N GLU A 411 -6.84 2.82 12.03
CA GLU A 411 -8.12 3.51 11.89
C GLU A 411 -7.96 5.03 12.08
N GLY A 412 -7.13 5.66 11.25
CA GLY A 412 -6.91 7.09 11.27
C GLY A 412 -8.11 7.91 10.81
N ASN A 413 -7.97 9.24 10.89
CA ASN A 413 -8.98 10.18 10.44
C ASN A 413 -9.28 9.95 8.95
N VAL A 414 -10.56 9.98 8.55
CA VAL A 414 -10.96 9.72 7.15
C VAL A 414 -10.57 10.87 6.22
N TYR A 415 -10.43 12.09 6.75
CA TYR A 415 -10.37 13.34 6.01
C TYR A 415 -8.95 13.91 5.90
N ASP A 416 -8.26 14.00 7.04
CA ASP A 416 -7.06 14.83 7.20
C ASP A 416 -5.89 14.33 6.34
N LYS A 417 -5.43 15.20 5.42
CA LYS A 417 -4.45 14.82 4.40
C LYS A 417 -3.00 14.72 4.87
N HIS A 418 -2.62 15.61 5.78
CA HIS A 418 -1.20 15.88 6.05
C HIS A 418 -0.80 15.76 7.52
N MET A 419 -1.73 15.46 8.41
CA MET A 419 -1.36 14.85 9.69
C MET A 419 -0.72 13.48 9.40
N ASN A 420 0.14 12.98 10.29
CA ASN A 420 0.70 11.63 10.14
C ASN A 420 -0.40 10.60 10.37
N ASN A 421 -1.13 10.30 9.30
CA ASN A 421 -2.45 9.67 9.33
C ASN A 421 -2.59 8.64 8.20
N GLY A 422 -2.35 7.37 8.51
CA GLY A 422 -2.27 6.28 7.54
C GLY A 422 -1.38 5.14 8.00
N GLY A 423 -1.04 4.20 7.12
CA GLY A 423 -0.14 3.11 7.46
C GLY A 423 1.27 3.60 7.81
N ILE A 424 1.93 4.26 6.84
CA ILE A 424 3.26 4.87 7.00
C ILE A 424 3.17 6.33 6.55
N TYR A 425 3.61 7.26 7.38
CA TYR A 425 3.67 8.68 7.01
C TYR A 425 4.98 9.31 7.52
N PHE A 426 5.75 9.94 6.62
CA PHE A 426 6.94 10.74 6.97
C PHE A 426 6.69 12.21 6.64
N THR A 427 6.95 13.10 7.60
CA THR A 427 6.67 14.55 7.47
C THR A 427 7.75 15.42 8.08
N CYS A 428 7.86 16.65 7.57
CA CYS A 428 8.78 17.65 8.08
C CYS A 428 8.02 18.78 8.77
N LEU A 429 8.30 19.00 10.06
CA LEU A 429 7.72 20.06 10.87
C LEU A 429 8.69 21.24 10.96
N LYS A 430 8.17 22.45 11.18
CA LYS A 430 9.00 23.64 11.36
C LYS A 430 9.93 23.47 12.58
N PRO A 431 11.25 23.61 12.40
CA PRO A 431 12.20 23.57 13.50
C PRO A 431 11.94 24.65 14.55
N GLU A 432 12.34 24.40 15.80
CA GLU A 432 12.30 25.42 16.85
C GLU A 432 13.24 26.61 16.57
N ALA A 433 14.37 26.33 15.91
CA ALA A 433 15.37 27.31 15.53
C ALA A 433 16.04 26.90 14.20
N GLU A 434 15.30 27.05 13.10
CA GLU A 434 15.73 26.65 11.73
C GLU A 434 17.08 27.26 11.34
N GLU A 435 17.38 28.47 11.80
CA GLU A 435 18.66 29.14 11.56
C GLU A 435 19.86 28.46 12.22
N LYS A 436 19.63 27.57 13.19
CA LYS A 436 20.67 26.84 13.92
C LYS A 436 20.77 25.38 13.50
N THR A 437 19.62 24.72 13.36
CA THR A 437 19.54 23.28 13.07
C THR A 437 19.40 22.99 11.58
N GLY A 438 19.12 24.01 10.77
CA GLY A 438 18.82 23.86 9.36
C GLY A 438 17.37 23.45 9.10
N VAL A 439 17.04 23.32 7.82
CA VAL A 439 15.72 22.90 7.33
C VAL A 439 15.51 21.43 7.67
N ALA A 440 14.40 21.12 8.36
CA ALA A 440 13.94 19.74 8.55
C ALA A 440 13.57 19.10 7.20
N ARG A 441 14.27 18.03 6.82
CA ARG A 441 14.07 17.28 5.56
C ARG A 441 14.67 15.87 5.66
N TYR A 442 14.52 15.06 4.61
CA TYR A 442 15.02 13.69 4.54
C TYR A 442 16.08 13.48 3.45
N GLU A 443 17.03 12.59 3.72
CA GLU A 443 18.01 12.07 2.77
C GLU A 443 18.22 10.58 3.02
N ASN A 444 18.31 9.77 1.96
CA ASN A 444 18.53 8.33 2.04
C ASN A 444 17.45 7.61 2.88
N VAL A 445 16.17 7.75 2.49
CA VAL A 445 15.05 7.09 3.17
C VAL A 445 14.46 6.01 2.27
N SER A 446 14.22 4.83 2.84
CA SER A 446 13.59 3.73 2.10
C SER A 446 12.42 3.08 2.84
N VAL A 447 11.35 2.76 2.10
CA VAL A 447 10.23 1.94 2.58
C VAL A 447 10.11 0.72 1.69
N ARG A 448 10.45 -0.46 2.23
CA ARG A 448 10.62 -1.69 1.46
C ARG A 448 9.88 -2.89 2.00
N GLY A 449 9.32 -3.72 1.13
CA GLY A 449 8.75 -5.03 1.53
C GLY A 449 7.57 -4.93 2.51
N CYS A 450 6.95 -3.76 2.66
CA CYS A 450 5.89 -3.54 3.64
C CYS A 450 4.54 -3.97 3.06
N HIS A 451 3.73 -4.66 3.87
CA HIS A 451 2.34 -5.00 3.56
C HIS A 451 1.43 -4.09 4.38
N LEU A 452 0.64 -3.26 3.72
CA LEU A 452 -0.37 -2.41 4.35
C LEU A 452 -1.76 -2.90 3.99
N LYS A 453 -2.62 -3.05 4.99
CA LYS A 453 -4.00 -3.50 4.80
C LYS A 453 -4.99 -2.80 5.72
N ARG A 454 -6.04 -2.18 5.19
CA ARG A 454 -7.04 -1.43 6.00
C ARG A 454 -6.39 -0.34 6.85
N THR A 455 -5.78 0.62 6.18
CA THR A 455 -5.25 1.84 6.80
C THR A 455 -5.96 3.07 6.25
N SER A 456 -6.24 4.03 7.13
CA SER A 456 -6.85 5.30 6.78
C SER A 456 -6.07 6.47 7.39
N ARG A 457 -5.88 7.59 6.69
CA ARG A 457 -6.29 7.84 5.30
C ARG A 457 -5.31 7.26 4.28
N TRP A 458 -4.01 7.45 4.46
CA TRP A 458 -3.00 6.95 3.51
C TRP A 458 -2.68 5.46 3.71
N GLY A 459 -2.19 4.85 2.65
CA GLY A 459 -1.28 3.72 2.72
C GLY A 459 0.11 4.20 3.14
N ILE A 460 0.95 4.58 2.17
CA ILE A 460 2.32 5.08 2.37
C ILE A 460 2.42 6.52 1.87
N ALA A 461 2.86 7.44 2.72
CA ALA A 461 3.18 8.82 2.36
C ALA A 461 4.59 9.20 2.85
N VAL A 462 5.42 9.77 1.98
CA VAL A 462 6.78 10.18 2.36
C VAL A 462 7.10 11.57 1.85
N GLY A 463 7.26 12.53 2.77
CA GLY A 463 7.94 13.80 2.48
C GLY A 463 7.10 15.07 2.64
N TYR A 464 5.84 14.99 3.06
CA TYR A 464 5.04 16.21 3.17
C TYR A 464 5.66 17.20 4.18
N SER A 465 5.80 18.48 3.80
CA SER A 465 6.71 19.41 4.49
C SER A 465 6.07 20.76 4.86
N TYR A 466 6.48 21.32 6.00
CA TYR A 466 6.20 22.71 6.40
C TYR A 466 6.73 23.77 5.40
N LYS A 467 7.63 23.37 4.49
CA LYS A 467 8.14 24.20 3.38
C LYS A 467 7.28 24.14 2.11
N CYS A 468 6.13 23.47 2.14
CA CYS A 468 5.20 23.34 1.01
C CYS A 468 4.98 24.62 0.19
N LYS A 469 4.84 25.78 0.85
CA LYS A 469 4.62 27.08 0.20
C LYS A 469 5.77 27.57 -0.68
N GLU A 470 6.98 27.04 -0.51
CA GLU A 470 8.12 27.35 -1.38
C GLU A 470 7.99 26.71 -2.77
N PHE A 471 7.10 25.71 -2.93
CA PHE A 471 6.89 24.93 -4.15
C PHE A 471 5.61 25.31 -4.92
N MET A 472 4.97 26.44 -4.58
CA MET A 472 3.72 26.91 -5.21
C MET A 472 3.98 27.61 -6.56
N THR A 473 4.68 26.90 -7.45
CA THR A 473 4.91 27.22 -8.85
C THR A 473 4.78 25.96 -9.70
N ALA A 474 4.52 26.10 -11.00
CA ALA A 474 4.48 24.98 -11.94
C ALA A 474 5.88 24.38 -12.18
N GLU A 475 6.81 25.17 -12.74
CA GLU A 475 8.22 24.76 -12.83
C GLU A 475 8.85 24.76 -11.44
N LEU A 476 9.62 23.71 -11.14
CA LEU A 476 10.30 23.50 -9.86
C LEU A 476 11.83 23.45 -10.10
N PRO A 477 12.54 24.57 -9.89
CA PRO A 477 13.98 24.62 -10.04
C PRO A 477 14.68 23.67 -9.05
N ASP A 478 15.79 23.07 -9.46
CA ASP A 478 16.57 22.15 -8.63
C ASP A 478 16.99 22.78 -7.28
N GLU A 479 17.24 24.10 -7.25
CA GLU A 479 17.55 24.86 -6.04
C GLU A 479 16.49 24.69 -4.93
N LEU A 480 15.21 24.55 -5.28
CA LEU A 480 14.15 24.31 -4.28
C LEU A 480 14.40 22.99 -3.55
N PHE A 481 14.84 21.96 -4.26
CA PHE A 481 15.11 20.65 -3.68
C PHE A 481 16.43 20.63 -2.92
N GLU A 482 17.49 21.25 -3.45
CA GLU A 482 18.76 21.44 -2.77
C GLU A 482 18.57 22.06 -1.37
N ARG A 483 17.62 23.00 -1.24
CA ARG A 483 17.36 23.74 0.00
C ARG A 483 16.31 23.11 0.90
N TYR A 484 15.20 22.63 0.32
CA TYR A 484 13.99 22.27 1.06
C TYR A 484 13.51 20.84 0.82
N GLY A 485 13.88 20.27 -0.33
CA GLY A 485 13.40 18.96 -0.76
C GLY A 485 14.24 17.80 -0.21
N HIS A 486 13.76 16.62 -0.55
CA HIS A 486 14.35 15.35 -0.14
C HIS A 486 15.20 14.72 -1.24
N HIS A 487 16.18 13.91 -0.86
CA HIS A 487 17.09 13.25 -1.78
C HIS A 487 17.15 11.75 -1.50
N ASN A 488 17.41 10.96 -2.54
CA ASN A 488 17.49 9.49 -2.47
C ASN A 488 16.31 8.83 -1.73
N ILE A 489 15.09 9.19 -2.12
CA ILE A 489 13.87 8.57 -1.59
C ILE A 489 13.52 7.34 -2.42
N TYR A 490 13.41 6.18 -1.77
CA TYR A 490 13.20 4.89 -2.42
C TYR A 490 12.04 4.09 -1.82
N ILE A 491 10.98 3.86 -2.60
CA ILE A 491 9.78 3.14 -2.13
C ILE A 491 9.55 1.94 -3.04
N ALA A 492 9.79 0.72 -2.53
CA ALA A 492 9.72 -0.47 -3.38
C ALA A 492 9.29 -1.76 -2.69
N ASP A 493 8.82 -2.72 -3.49
CA ASP A 493 8.43 -4.05 -3.02
C ASP A 493 7.30 -4.05 -1.98
N ASN A 494 6.54 -2.96 -1.90
CA ASN A 494 5.43 -2.84 -0.97
C ASN A 494 4.15 -3.41 -1.58
N TYR A 495 3.23 -3.84 -0.72
CA TYR A 495 1.87 -4.23 -1.08
C TYR A 495 0.88 -3.38 -0.28
N VAL A 496 0.07 -2.57 -0.96
CA VAL A 496 -0.96 -1.73 -0.31
C VAL A 496 -2.35 -2.18 -0.75
N GLU A 497 -3.22 -2.55 0.21
CA GLU A 497 -4.57 -3.00 -0.13
C GLU A 497 -5.63 -2.53 0.85
N GLU A 498 -6.86 -2.38 0.34
CA GLU A 498 -8.03 -1.98 1.12
C GLU A 498 -7.78 -0.67 1.89
N ILE A 499 -7.25 0.34 1.19
CA ILE A 499 -6.82 1.62 1.76
C ILE A 499 -7.95 2.65 1.67
N GLY A 500 -8.14 3.45 2.73
CA GLY A 500 -9.21 4.44 2.79
C GLY A 500 -9.08 5.53 1.72
N GLY A 501 -7.88 6.10 1.58
CA GLY A 501 -7.52 7.10 0.57
C GLY A 501 -6.43 6.58 -0.37
N ASP A 502 -5.39 7.39 -0.59
CA ASP A 502 -4.31 7.12 -1.53
C ASP A 502 -3.43 5.93 -1.13
N GLY A 503 -2.98 5.16 -2.12
CA GLY A 503 -2.14 3.98 -1.92
C GLY A 503 -0.70 4.34 -1.52
N ILE A 504 0.07 4.91 -2.45
CA ILE A 504 1.46 5.33 -2.23
C ILE A 504 1.67 6.73 -2.80
N THR A 505 2.19 7.65 -1.97
CA THR A 505 2.54 9.00 -2.42
C THR A 505 3.92 9.42 -1.92
N VAL A 506 4.75 9.95 -2.83
CA VAL A 506 6.01 10.62 -2.47
C VAL A 506 5.87 12.12 -2.68
N MET A 507 6.38 12.93 -1.76
CA MET A 507 6.17 14.37 -1.76
C MET A 507 7.50 15.13 -1.66
N TYR A 508 7.62 16.26 -2.36
CA TYR A 508 8.74 17.22 -2.24
C TYR A 508 10.15 16.60 -2.41
N ALA A 509 10.28 15.57 -3.23
CA ALA A 509 11.53 14.85 -3.45
C ALA A 509 12.16 15.14 -4.82
N MET A 510 13.48 15.21 -4.84
CA MET A 510 14.30 15.17 -6.05
C MET A 510 14.43 13.71 -6.50
N LYS A 511 14.09 13.45 -7.77
CA LYS A 511 14.24 12.16 -8.45
C LYS A 511 13.88 10.96 -7.56
N PRO A 512 12.71 10.96 -6.89
CA PRO A 512 12.29 9.80 -6.12
C PRO A 512 12.11 8.60 -7.07
N LEU A 513 12.42 7.41 -6.55
CA LEU A 513 12.19 6.15 -7.25
C LEU A 513 11.13 5.34 -6.51
N VAL A 514 9.96 5.22 -7.13
CA VAL A 514 8.83 4.43 -6.62
C VAL A 514 8.65 3.25 -7.56
N GLU A 515 9.14 2.07 -7.17
CA GLU A 515 9.19 0.93 -8.07
C GLU A 515 8.80 -0.42 -7.48
N TYR A 516 8.34 -1.35 -8.31
CA TYR A 516 7.99 -2.70 -7.87
C TYR A 516 7.02 -2.71 -6.69
N ASN A 517 6.07 -1.79 -6.63
CA ASN A 517 4.99 -1.86 -5.65
C ASN A 517 3.76 -2.51 -6.27
N SER A 518 3.03 -3.29 -5.49
CA SER A 518 1.71 -3.79 -5.86
C SER A 518 0.66 -3.05 -5.02
N GLY A 519 -0.46 -2.70 -5.63
CA GLY A 519 -1.59 -2.17 -4.89
C GLY A 519 -2.92 -2.62 -5.48
N ASP A 520 -3.92 -2.71 -4.61
CA ASP A 520 -5.30 -2.86 -5.04
C ASP A 520 -6.32 -2.26 -4.07
N SER A 521 -7.50 -1.91 -4.57
CA SER A 521 -8.63 -1.46 -3.72
C SER A 521 -8.27 -0.31 -2.76
N CYS A 522 -7.56 0.69 -3.26
CA CYS A 522 -7.41 1.96 -2.54
C CYS A 522 -8.61 2.89 -2.83
N ALA A 523 -8.66 4.03 -2.15
CA ALA A 523 -9.75 5.01 -2.19
C ALA A 523 -11.12 4.52 -1.69
N LEU A 524 -11.15 3.49 -0.83
CA LEU A 524 -12.40 2.90 -0.34
C LEU A 524 -13.33 3.88 0.37
N GLU A 525 -12.78 4.93 0.98
CA GLU A 525 -13.49 5.88 1.83
C GLU A 525 -13.71 7.23 1.14
N MET A 526 -13.28 7.40 -0.12
CA MET A 526 -13.40 8.66 -0.87
C MET A 526 -14.78 8.82 -1.55
N ASN A 527 -15.84 8.58 -0.79
CA ASN A 527 -17.24 8.69 -1.20
C ASN A 527 -18.12 9.14 -0.02
N ASP A 528 -19.31 9.66 -0.28
CA ASP A 528 -20.12 10.32 0.78
C ASP A 528 -20.63 9.33 1.83
N ARG A 529 -20.57 8.02 1.58
CA ARG A 529 -20.91 6.99 2.57
C ARG A 529 -19.97 7.00 3.77
N TYR A 530 -18.68 7.25 3.54
CA TYR A 530 -17.65 7.28 4.57
C TYR A 530 -17.14 8.70 4.85
N TYR A 531 -17.07 9.54 3.82
CA TYR A 531 -16.55 10.91 3.87
C TYR A 531 -17.64 11.92 4.26
N THR A 532 -18.37 11.63 5.34
CA THR A 532 -19.64 12.28 5.69
C THR A 532 -19.54 13.70 6.23
N GLU A 533 -18.42 14.06 6.87
CA GLU A 533 -18.26 15.29 7.66
C GLU A 533 -16.92 15.99 7.34
N SER A 534 -16.69 16.29 6.06
CA SER A 534 -15.45 16.92 5.58
C SER A 534 -15.26 18.37 6.04
N GLU A 535 -16.35 19.05 6.45
CA GLU A 535 -16.37 20.47 6.78
C GLU A 535 -15.82 21.32 5.62
N ASP A 536 -14.76 22.10 5.84
CA ASP A 536 -14.12 22.93 4.81
C ASP A 536 -12.87 22.29 4.18
N ARG A 537 -12.51 21.06 4.60
CA ARG A 537 -11.27 20.38 4.15
C ARG A 537 -11.34 19.88 2.72
N ALA A 538 -12.55 19.71 2.16
CA ALA A 538 -12.78 19.06 0.88
C ALA A 538 -11.98 17.74 0.77
N GLY A 539 -11.31 17.47 -0.36
CA GLY A 539 -10.32 16.38 -0.46
C GLY A 539 -10.89 14.97 -0.57
N LYS A 540 -12.16 14.81 -0.99
CA LYS A 540 -12.84 13.52 -1.21
C LYS A 540 -12.40 12.87 -2.54
N VAL A 541 -11.10 12.64 -2.66
CA VAL A 541 -10.45 12.05 -3.84
C VAL A 541 -9.17 11.33 -3.43
N ALA A 542 -8.82 10.30 -4.20
CA ALA A 542 -7.54 9.61 -4.10
C ALA A 542 -7.21 8.87 -5.41
N ALA A 543 -5.91 8.74 -5.68
CA ALA A 543 -5.33 7.95 -6.75
C ALA A 543 -4.49 6.78 -6.18
N GLY A 544 -3.95 5.94 -7.06
CA GLY A 544 -3.19 4.75 -6.68
C GLY A 544 -1.79 5.05 -6.15
N ILE A 545 -0.84 5.28 -7.07
CA ILE A 545 0.59 5.46 -6.76
C ILE A 545 1.13 6.66 -7.53
N TRP A 546 1.58 7.71 -6.82
CA TRP A 546 1.83 9.01 -7.44
C TRP A 546 2.81 9.95 -6.71
N PRO A 547 3.43 10.93 -7.38
CA PRO A 547 4.25 11.97 -6.76
C PRO A 547 3.49 13.31 -6.56
N TRP A 548 3.85 14.06 -5.53
CA TRP A 548 3.38 15.44 -5.29
C TRP A 548 4.57 16.40 -5.15
N LYS A 549 4.60 17.48 -5.93
CA LYS A 549 5.64 18.52 -5.92
C LYS A 549 7.06 17.96 -5.94
N CYS A 550 7.25 16.88 -6.69
CA CYS A 550 8.56 16.27 -6.93
C CYS A 550 9.19 16.83 -8.21
N LYS A 551 10.50 16.63 -8.35
CA LYS A 551 11.24 16.90 -9.58
C LYS A 551 11.77 15.62 -10.19
N ASP A 552 11.51 15.43 -11.48
CA ASP A 552 12.04 14.32 -12.27
C ASP A 552 11.74 12.93 -11.65
N ALA A 553 10.57 12.80 -11.02
CA ALA A 553 10.14 11.57 -10.38
C ALA A 553 10.06 10.41 -11.39
N LEU A 554 10.47 9.22 -10.95
CA LEU A 554 10.34 7.99 -11.73
C LEU A 554 9.50 6.98 -10.96
N LEU A 555 8.34 6.65 -11.53
CA LEU A 555 7.45 5.63 -11.03
C LEU A 555 7.40 4.48 -12.05
N THR A 556 7.99 3.33 -11.70
CA THR A 556 8.28 2.26 -12.67
C THR A 556 8.07 0.86 -12.12
N TYR A 557 7.69 -0.11 -12.95
CA TYR A 557 7.48 -1.51 -12.53
C TYR A 557 6.39 -1.72 -11.47
N ASN A 558 5.49 -0.75 -11.28
CA ASN A 558 4.39 -0.87 -10.32
C ASN A 558 3.18 -1.62 -10.92
N GLU A 559 2.36 -2.16 -10.04
CA GLU A 559 1.07 -2.77 -10.34
C GLU A 559 -0.03 -2.10 -9.51
N MET A 560 -1.13 -1.68 -10.15
CA MET A 560 -2.30 -1.15 -9.45
C MET A 560 -3.60 -1.68 -10.05
N ARG A 561 -4.47 -2.23 -9.19
CA ARG A 561 -5.73 -2.86 -9.62
C ARG A 561 -6.91 -2.38 -8.80
N ASP A 562 -8.11 -2.39 -9.39
CA ASP A 562 -9.37 -2.24 -8.63
C ASP A 562 -9.43 -1.00 -7.72
N MET A 563 -8.85 0.13 -8.14
CA MET A 563 -9.10 1.42 -7.48
C MET A 563 -10.61 1.67 -7.36
N ARG A 564 -11.07 2.10 -6.19
CA ARG A 564 -12.48 2.38 -5.91
C ARG A 564 -12.89 3.76 -6.40
N LEU A 565 -14.05 3.83 -7.05
CA LEU A 565 -14.56 5.03 -7.71
C LEU A 565 -14.59 6.23 -6.77
N ASN A 566 -14.01 7.32 -7.25
CA ASN A 566 -14.23 8.68 -6.80
C ASN A 566 -14.04 9.60 -8.03
N GLN A 567 -13.92 10.92 -7.85
CA GLN A 567 -13.65 11.79 -9.02
C GLN A 567 -12.38 11.34 -9.75
N ASP A 568 -11.33 10.96 -9.02
CA ASP A 568 -10.01 10.63 -9.54
C ASP A 568 -9.93 9.12 -9.78
N SER A 569 -9.58 8.30 -8.77
CA SER A 569 -9.64 6.82 -8.78
C SER A 569 -8.89 6.09 -9.91
N MET A 570 -8.00 6.76 -10.62
CA MET A 570 -7.07 6.14 -11.56
C MET A 570 -5.88 5.51 -10.84
N ALA A 571 -5.16 4.62 -11.53
CA ALA A 571 -3.96 3.99 -10.98
C ALA A 571 -2.81 4.99 -10.77
N TRP A 572 -2.56 5.83 -11.77
CA TRP A 572 -1.40 6.71 -11.84
C TRP A 572 -1.84 8.17 -11.90
N ASP A 573 -1.07 9.06 -11.30
CA ASP A 573 -1.37 10.49 -11.33
C ASP A 573 -0.06 11.28 -11.43
N ALA A 574 0.15 11.94 -12.57
CA ALA A 574 1.13 13.00 -12.66
C ALA A 574 0.48 14.29 -12.13
N ASP A 575 0.48 14.42 -10.80
CA ASP A 575 -0.03 15.60 -10.10
C ASP A 575 0.98 16.76 -10.21
N SER A 576 0.62 17.91 -9.64
CA SER A 576 1.41 19.11 -9.49
C SER A 576 2.86 18.79 -9.15
N GLY A 577 3.76 19.12 -10.06
CA GLY A 577 5.14 18.61 -10.07
C GLY A 577 5.78 18.86 -11.43
N ASP A 578 7.09 18.60 -11.52
CA ASP A 578 7.87 18.95 -12.71
C ASP A 578 8.67 17.72 -13.16
N GLY A 579 8.36 17.20 -14.35
CA GLY A 579 9.16 16.15 -14.98
C GLY A 579 8.77 14.72 -14.60
N THR A 580 7.56 14.47 -14.10
CA THR A 580 7.13 13.12 -13.72
C THR A 580 7.14 12.16 -14.91
N LEU A 581 7.81 11.01 -14.73
CA LEU A 581 7.85 9.92 -15.71
C LEU A 581 7.25 8.63 -15.13
N TYR A 582 6.27 8.10 -15.83
CA TYR A 582 5.79 6.73 -15.64
C TYR A 582 6.23 5.84 -16.80
N GLN A 583 6.96 4.77 -16.48
CA GLN A 583 7.26 3.73 -17.44
C GLN A 583 7.22 2.33 -16.86
N TYR A 584 6.86 1.33 -17.67
CA TYR A 584 6.83 -0.07 -17.26
C TYR A 584 5.86 -0.36 -16.10
N ASN A 585 4.68 0.26 -16.07
CA ASN A 585 3.66 -0.02 -15.06
C ASN A 585 2.48 -0.81 -15.64
N TYR A 586 1.84 -1.61 -14.80
CA TYR A 586 0.66 -2.41 -15.15
C TYR A 586 -0.58 -1.95 -14.36
N SER A 587 -1.67 -1.63 -15.04
CA SER A 587 -2.95 -1.27 -14.41
C SER A 587 -4.11 -2.15 -14.87
N HIS A 588 -5.02 -2.51 -13.97
CA HIS A 588 -6.17 -3.36 -14.30
C HIS A 588 -7.45 -3.07 -13.49
N LEU A 589 -8.57 -2.85 -14.19
CA LEU A 589 -9.91 -2.68 -13.60
C LEU A 589 -10.03 -1.51 -12.60
N ASN A 590 -9.22 -0.47 -12.75
CA ASN A 590 -9.32 0.74 -11.94
C ASN A 590 -10.53 1.58 -12.38
N GLU A 591 -11.33 2.05 -11.43
CA GLU A 591 -12.65 2.65 -11.73
C GLU A 591 -12.58 4.09 -12.24
N GLY A 592 -11.43 4.75 -12.05
CA GLY A 592 -11.13 6.06 -12.59
C GLY A 592 -10.23 6.10 -13.81
N GLY A 593 -9.79 4.94 -14.30
CA GLY A 593 -8.92 4.84 -15.47
C GLY A 593 -7.48 4.48 -15.18
N CYS A 594 -6.61 4.73 -16.16
CA CYS A 594 -5.20 4.41 -16.09
C CYS A 594 -4.38 5.56 -15.46
N VAL A 595 -4.41 6.75 -16.06
CA VAL A 595 -3.51 7.85 -15.66
C VAL A 595 -4.17 9.24 -15.71
N MET A 596 -3.85 10.09 -14.73
CA MET A 596 -4.20 11.52 -14.67
C MET A 596 -2.99 12.43 -14.90
N PHE A 597 -3.28 13.61 -15.43
CA PHE A 597 -2.37 14.76 -15.43
C PHE A 597 -3.15 15.93 -14.82
N CYS A 598 -2.77 16.34 -13.60
CA CYS A 598 -3.66 17.10 -12.72
C CYS A 598 -3.31 18.60 -12.68
N LEU A 599 -4.13 19.40 -13.37
CA LEU A 599 -4.18 20.85 -13.28
C LEU A 599 -2.89 21.56 -13.73
N GLU A 600 -2.86 22.89 -13.55
CA GLU A 600 -1.90 23.77 -14.21
C GLU A 600 -0.44 23.63 -13.74
N GLU A 601 -0.23 23.01 -12.59
CA GLU A 601 1.11 22.84 -12.00
C GLU A 601 1.72 21.45 -12.27
N ALA A 602 1.01 20.55 -12.97
CA ALA A 602 1.56 19.27 -13.45
C ALA A 602 2.24 19.48 -14.80
N ILE A 603 3.55 19.72 -14.83
CA ILE A 603 4.30 20.10 -16.04
C ILE A 603 5.39 19.08 -16.41
N HIS A 604 5.73 19.02 -17.70
CA HIS A 604 6.75 18.15 -18.28
C HIS A 604 6.48 16.66 -18.04
N ASN A 605 5.23 16.25 -18.23
CA ASN A 605 4.80 14.89 -17.91
C ASN A 605 5.07 13.93 -19.08
N GLU A 606 5.60 12.75 -18.78
CA GLU A 606 5.83 11.69 -19.76
C GLU A 606 5.24 10.36 -19.26
N PHE A 607 4.47 9.70 -20.12
CA PHE A 607 3.84 8.40 -19.84
C PHE A 607 4.11 7.45 -21.00
N ARG A 608 5.03 6.51 -20.81
CA ARG A 608 5.51 5.61 -21.87
C ARG A 608 5.71 4.19 -21.44
N TYR A 609 5.59 3.24 -22.36
CA TYR A 609 5.91 1.82 -22.10
C TYR A 609 5.10 1.17 -20.98
N ASN A 610 3.88 1.63 -20.75
CA ASN A 610 2.96 1.06 -19.76
C ASN A 610 1.93 0.15 -20.45
N VAL A 611 1.33 -0.76 -19.65
CA VAL A 611 0.25 -1.64 -20.09
C VAL A 611 -0.97 -1.44 -19.19
N SER A 612 -2.09 -1.05 -19.79
CA SER A 612 -3.39 -0.91 -19.10
C SER A 612 -4.36 -1.93 -19.68
N VAL A 613 -5.03 -2.68 -18.80
CA VAL A 613 -5.96 -3.75 -19.18
C VAL A 613 -7.29 -3.57 -18.48
N ASP A 614 -8.35 -3.30 -19.25
CA ASP A 614 -9.73 -3.18 -18.76
C ASP A 614 -9.91 -2.14 -17.64
N ASP A 615 -9.11 -1.07 -17.62
CA ASP A 615 -9.41 0.10 -16.78
C ASP A 615 -10.72 0.78 -17.26
N LEU A 616 -11.50 1.32 -16.32
CA LEU A 616 -12.87 1.79 -16.54
C LEU A 616 -12.99 3.32 -16.46
N GLY A 617 -14.18 3.85 -16.75
CA GLY A 617 -14.48 5.30 -16.72
C GLY A 617 -13.90 6.06 -17.92
N GLY A 618 -12.58 6.00 -18.08
CA GLY A 618 -11.85 6.46 -19.26
C GLY A 618 -10.35 6.38 -19.01
N LEU A 619 -9.55 6.05 -20.04
CA LEU A 619 -8.15 5.63 -19.82
C LEU A 619 -7.24 6.77 -19.33
N ILE A 620 -7.31 7.94 -19.96
CA ILE A 620 -6.50 9.11 -19.60
C ILE A 620 -7.37 10.26 -19.10
N SER A 621 -6.89 10.98 -18.09
CA SER A 621 -7.53 12.17 -17.50
C SER A 621 -6.63 13.41 -17.58
N PRO A 622 -6.43 14.00 -18.77
CA PRO A 622 -5.75 15.29 -18.93
C PRO A 622 -6.66 16.43 -18.43
N SER A 623 -6.60 16.73 -17.13
CA SER A 623 -7.51 17.67 -16.45
C SER A 623 -6.81 19.02 -16.27
N GLY A 624 -7.04 19.97 -17.18
CA GLY A 624 -6.47 21.32 -17.10
C GLY A 624 -4.93 21.42 -17.21
N ASN A 625 -4.22 20.31 -17.45
CA ASN A 625 -2.77 20.27 -17.45
C ASN A 625 -2.14 20.97 -18.67
N PRO A 626 -0.94 21.58 -18.51
CA PRO A 626 -0.24 22.32 -19.56
C PRO A 626 0.38 21.43 -20.64
N ASP A 627 0.76 20.20 -20.31
CA ASP A 627 1.34 19.22 -21.21
C ASP A 627 1.25 17.79 -20.67
N ALA A 628 1.31 16.81 -21.57
CA ALA A 628 1.53 15.40 -21.28
C ALA A 628 1.96 14.69 -22.57
N TRP A 629 3.10 14.00 -22.55
CA TRP A 629 3.54 13.17 -23.67
C TRP A 629 3.22 11.71 -23.38
N ILE A 630 2.23 11.17 -24.09
CA ILE A 630 1.66 9.84 -23.85
C ILE A 630 1.99 8.96 -25.05
N HIS A 631 3.03 8.14 -24.97
CA HIS A 631 3.51 7.44 -26.17
C HIS A 631 4.02 6.02 -25.92
N HIS A 632 3.91 5.16 -26.93
CA HIS A 632 4.44 3.79 -26.89
C HIS A 632 3.89 2.95 -25.72
N ASN A 633 2.62 3.15 -25.35
CA ASN A 633 1.91 2.33 -24.38
C ASN A 633 1.01 1.31 -25.08
N VAL A 634 0.55 0.30 -24.34
CA VAL A 634 -0.47 -0.64 -24.81
C VAL A 634 -1.70 -0.53 -23.90
N PHE A 635 -2.87 -0.29 -24.50
CA PHE A 635 -4.14 -0.19 -23.81
C PHE A 635 -5.10 -1.25 -24.33
N TYR A 636 -5.73 -2.01 -23.44
CA TYR A 636 -6.86 -2.88 -23.73
C TYR A 636 -8.09 -2.32 -23.02
N HIS A 637 -9.12 -1.90 -23.77
CA HIS A 637 -10.30 -1.27 -23.18
C HIS A 637 -11.58 -1.71 -23.88
N ARG A 638 -12.70 -1.65 -23.14
CA ARG A 638 -14.02 -1.91 -23.72
C ARG A 638 -14.38 -0.79 -24.69
N ALA A 639 -15.16 -1.08 -25.72
CA ALA A 639 -15.55 -0.10 -26.73
C ALA A 639 -16.32 1.10 -26.13
N GLU A 640 -17.07 0.85 -25.06
CA GLU A 640 -17.87 1.83 -24.33
C GLU A 640 -17.05 2.64 -23.31
N VAL A 641 -15.83 2.20 -22.98
CA VAL A 641 -14.91 2.98 -22.14
C VAL A 641 -14.07 3.87 -23.06
N PRO A 642 -14.15 5.20 -22.96
CA PRO A 642 -13.42 6.08 -23.85
C PRO A 642 -11.92 6.10 -23.54
N PHE A 643 -11.11 6.46 -24.53
CA PHE A 643 -9.69 6.72 -24.30
C PHE A 643 -9.49 7.92 -23.37
N VAL A 644 -10.23 9.01 -23.56
CA VAL A 644 -10.19 10.20 -22.70
C VAL A 644 -11.39 10.20 -21.76
N ARG A 645 -11.15 10.37 -20.46
CA ARG A 645 -12.19 10.31 -19.43
C ARG A 645 -13.08 11.57 -19.45
N PRO A 646 -14.42 11.44 -19.34
CA PRO A 646 -15.31 12.59 -19.23
C PRO A 646 -14.96 13.52 -18.06
N HIS A 647 -15.19 14.82 -18.26
CA HIS A 647 -15.03 15.87 -17.25
C HIS A 647 -13.58 16.09 -16.73
N MET A 648 -12.60 15.45 -17.37
CA MET A 648 -11.16 15.60 -17.14
C MET A 648 -10.41 15.52 -18.48
N ASP A 649 -10.90 16.27 -19.46
CA ASP A 649 -10.57 16.16 -20.89
C ASP A 649 -10.16 17.49 -21.54
N ASP A 650 -9.92 18.53 -20.75
CA ASP A 650 -9.66 19.90 -21.21
C ASP A 650 -8.18 20.32 -21.18
N GLY A 651 -7.30 19.46 -20.64
CA GLY A 651 -5.85 19.64 -20.61
C GLY A 651 -5.16 19.38 -21.95
N LYS A 652 -3.85 19.64 -22.00
CA LYS A 652 -3.02 19.43 -23.19
C LYS A 652 -2.30 18.10 -23.13
N TYR A 653 -2.30 17.38 -24.23
CA TYR A 653 -1.52 16.16 -24.36
C TYR A 653 -1.15 15.91 -25.82
N VAL A 654 -0.09 15.13 -26.02
CA VAL A 654 0.29 14.51 -27.28
C VAL A 654 0.24 13.00 -27.07
N ALA A 655 -0.74 12.35 -27.71
CA ALA A 655 -0.86 10.90 -27.69
C ALA A 655 -0.45 10.32 -29.05
N GLU A 656 0.63 9.55 -29.11
CA GLU A 656 1.19 9.01 -30.35
C GLU A 656 1.83 7.64 -30.16
N GLU A 657 1.89 6.83 -31.22
CA GLU A 657 2.51 5.50 -31.19
C GLU A 657 2.02 4.56 -30.08
N ASN A 658 0.78 4.77 -29.59
CA ASN A 658 0.13 3.88 -28.64
C ASN A 658 -0.61 2.76 -29.37
N GLU A 659 -0.54 1.53 -28.84
CA GLU A 659 -1.33 0.39 -29.31
C GLU A 659 -2.62 0.34 -28.48
N ILE A 660 -3.78 0.55 -29.14
CA ILE A 660 -5.09 0.59 -28.48
C ILE A 660 -5.94 -0.56 -29.01
N HIS A 661 -6.33 -1.46 -28.12
CA HIS A 661 -7.07 -2.68 -28.41
C HIS A 661 -8.46 -2.67 -27.75
N LEU A 662 -9.46 -3.17 -28.48
CA LEU A 662 -10.81 -3.40 -27.95
C LEU A 662 -10.94 -4.83 -27.40
N ILE A 663 -11.64 -5.01 -26.26
CA ILE A 663 -11.83 -6.30 -25.55
C ILE A 663 -13.28 -6.64 -25.21
#